data_AF-A0A8D9AEP3-F1
#
_entry.id   AF-A0A8D9AEP3-F1
#
_cell.length_a   1.000
_cell.length_b   1.000
_cell.length_c   1.000
_cell.angle_alpha   90.00
_cell.angle_beta   90.00
_cell.angle_gamma   90.00
#
_symmetry.space_group_name_H-M   'P 1'
#
loop_
_entity.id
_entity.type
_entity.pdbx_description
1 polymer ?
#
loop_
_entity_poly.entity_id
_entity_poly.type
_entity_poly.pdbx_seq_one_letter_code
_entity_poly.pdbx_strand_id
1 'polypeptide(L)'
;MDESLGTDMDVEQQLPVFIQCSSSNVVNDWKQKFEAGTLSITDFKEHWKIWVPHLLSPEPKSSCLDWSFDEDKVQKVLFDSLEEFICDGLPEEIFQKVSQMDNPPSVCGRVFKMGEPTYNCRECGMDATCVLCVDCFKKSTHRHHKYKMGTSNAGGCCDCGDVEAWKKEPYCDVHIIGTQKRHEAGSILPPDLAERARLTFSSVLRYAYQLLTTDYGPGIPLDLKVPPEDVLQITYSHNSDNFCTVLYNDEFHTFEHVINTLVRSLKCSQKDAIEFVTNIDREGRAAVKCSNFSHCEDLKGEIERFTSRHGNRPIKVAVVNSVVVAHQIYAMRLLTWLQKLLGYSESFRILFSEVSLEEKSPDLSIVEGILIKDSQLWKAARLHWHRLFISGMLMEYESKKSFARVFTKKYGAIMKDFIRDDHDHSFSVGSMAVQIYTVPTLAHYLIASEDVLFILLSTFIAECTRKLNKKKKLEFERNLPNAHFKRAQYILYDLRYLLGVPPDTWTPELRQGFLHGLNFLLDLLSYMQGMDEVTRQIGQHMEYEPEWESAFNLHIKLAPVITLFLQWCGTDKEILVKAYRATMRQLCADESLDLGQLGEVREVGDHSVACLHYDVSTQPVSIHLPLSRFLAGLYIHLDKFGLSFNSPDLISDKILRLTPEQLIEPVLRTQVMI
;
A
#
# COMPACT_ATOMS: atom_id res chain seq x y z
N MET A 1 -22.80 9.32 84.24
CA MET A 1 -23.86 8.54 83.59
C MET A 1 -24.29 9.32 82.35
N ASP A 2 -23.41 9.51 81.36
CA ASP A 2 -22.83 8.48 80.46
C ASP A 2 -23.97 7.78 79.72
N GLU A 3 -24.08 7.78 78.38
CA GLU A 3 -23.09 7.48 77.33
C GLU A 3 -23.61 8.11 76.01
N SER A 4 -22.84 8.97 75.34
CA SER A 4 -21.87 8.69 74.26
C SER A 4 -22.48 8.60 72.86
N LEU A 5 -22.28 9.69 72.11
CA LEU A 5 -22.43 9.81 70.66
C LEU A 5 -21.38 8.92 69.98
N GLY A 6 -21.82 7.89 69.27
CA GLY A 6 -20.97 7.11 68.37
C GLY A 6 -20.73 7.87 67.07
N THR A 7 -19.51 8.33 66.89
CA THR A 7 -18.92 8.75 65.62
C THR A 7 -18.89 7.56 64.65
N ASP A 8 -19.59 7.66 63.52
CA ASP A 8 -19.33 6.82 62.34
C ASP A 8 -17.90 7.10 61.88
N MET A 9 -17.01 6.16 62.18
CA MET A 9 -15.68 6.11 61.60
C MET A 9 -15.83 5.73 60.13
N ASP A 10 -15.42 6.63 59.24
CA ASP A 10 -15.09 6.32 57.85
C ASP A 10 -14.12 5.13 57.82
N VAL A 11 -14.65 3.95 57.54
CA VAL A 11 -13.82 2.80 57.17
C VAL A 11 -13.45 3.03 55.71
N GLU A 12 -12.28 3.64 55.48
CA GLU A 12 -11.57 3.54 54.20
C GLU A 12 -11.50 2.05 53.84
N GLN A 13 -12.32 1.64 52.87
CA GLN A 13 -12.28 0.30 52.32
C GLN A 13 -10.94 0.11 51.62
N GLN A 14 -10.03 -0.63 52.27
CA GLN A 14 -8.76 -1.04 51.68
C GLN A 14 -9.02 -1.87 50.42
N LEU A 15 -8.65 -1.30 49.27
CA LEU A 15 -8.62 -1.99 47.98
C LEU A 15 -7.66 -3.18 48.03
N PRO A 16 -7.97 -4.31 47.35
CA PRO A 16 -7.10 -5.48 47.25
C PRO A 16 -5.69 -5.14 46.75
N VAL A 17 -4.69 -5.88 47.23
CA VAL A 17 -3.24 -5.65 47.02
C VAL A 17 -2.84 -5.53 45.54
N PHE A 18 -3.55 -6.17 44.61
CA PHE A 18 -3.29 -6.05 43.17
C PHE A 18 -3.90 -4.81 42.51
N ILE A 19 -4.95 -4.20 43.09
CA ILE A 19 -5.54 -2.94 42.60
C ILE A 19 -4.70 -1.74 43.07
N GLN A 20 -3.82 -1.95 44.05
CA GLN A 20 -2.75 -1.01 44.42
C GLN A 20 -1.51 -1.10 43.50
N CYS A 21 -1.59 -1.77 42.34
CA CYS A 21 -0.56 -1.60 41.31
C CYS A 21 -0.70 -0.21 40.69
N SER A 22 -0.06 0.78 41.30
CA SER A 22 0.29 2.02 40.61
C SER A 22 1.10 1.67 39.35
N SER A 23 1.08 2.53 38.33
CA SER A 23 1.97 2.43 37.17
C SER A 23 3.42 2.16 37.59
N SER A 24 3.85 2.72 38.72
CA SER A 24 5.18 2.53 39.29
C SER A 24 5.48 1.10 39.77
N ASN A 25 4.48 0.34 40.25
CA ASN A 25 4.70 -1.03 40.74
C ASN A 25 4.94 -2.03 39.60
N VAL A 26 4.21 -1.91 38.49
CA VAL A 26 4.41 -2.81 37.33
C VAL A 26 5.73 -2.52 36.60
N VAL A 27 6.12 -1.24 36.51
CA VAL A 27 7.39 -0.84 35.88
C VAL A 27 8.59 -1.40 36.66
N ASN A 28 8.53 -1.40 37.99
CA ASN A 28 9.58 -1.98 38.82
C ASN A 28 9.71 -3.50 38.63
N ASP A 29 8.60 -4.24 38.49
CA ASP A 29 8.61 -5.67 38.15
C ASP A 29 9.26 -5.92 36.78
N TRP A 30 8.88 -5.14 35.76
CA TRP A 30 9.47 -5.24 34.44
C TRP A 30 10.98 -4.96 34.46
N LYS A 31 11.44 -3.96 35.23
CA LYS A 31 12.86 -3.65 35.41
C LYS A 31 13.62 -4.81 36.07
N GLN A 32 13.09 -5.39 37.14
CA GLN A 32 13.72 -6.54 37.80
C GLN A 32 13.82 -7.75 36.87
N LYS A 33 12.76 -8.06 36.12
CA LYS A 33 12.77 -9.13 35.12
C LYS A 33 13.71 -8.84 33.95
N PHE A 34 13.85 -7.58 33.56
CA PHE A 34 14.79 -7.14 32.53
C PHE A 34 16.23 -7.37 32.98
N GLU A 35 16.59 -6.94 34.20
CA GLU A 35 17.91 -7.17 34.80
C GLU A 35 18.21 -8.67 34.96
N ALA A 36 17.20 -9.48 35.25
CA ALA A 36 17.31 -10.94 35.34
C ALA A 36 17.33 -11.65 33.98
N GLY A 37 17.10 -10.94 32.85
CA GLY A 37 17.02 -11.54 31.51
C GLY A 37 15.80 -12.43 31.29
N THR A 38 14.76 -12.30 32.11
CA THR A 38 13.53 -13.12 32.06
C THR A 38 12.32 -12.37 31.52
N LEU A 39 12.42 -11.04 31.32
CA LEU A 39 11.34 -10.23 30.78
C LEU A 39 10.96 -10.68 29.36
N SER A 40 9.67 -10.90 29.16
CA SER A 40 9.10 -11.38 27.91
C SER A 40 7.91 -10.53 27.47
N ILE A 41 7.44 -10.76 26.25
CA ILE A 41 6.23 -10.11 25.72
C ILE A 41 5.00 -10.45 26.56
N THR A 42 4.98 -11.63 27.18
CA THR A 42 3.87 -12.08 28.00
C THR A 42 3.69 -11.18 29.23
N ASP A 43 4.77 -10.62 29.78
CA ASP A 43 4.71 -9.75 30.96
C ASP A 43 3.97 -8.43 30.67
N PHE A 44 4.22 -7.82 29.51
CA PHE A 44 3.46 -6.66 29.05
C PHE A 44 1.99 -7.01 28.79
N LYS A 45 1.75 -8.17 28.17
CA LYS A 45 0.40 -8.65 27.88
C LYS A 45 -0.42 -8.91 29.13
N GLU A 46 0.15 -9.48 30.20
CA GLU A 46 -0.58 -9.73 31.45
C GLU A 46 -1.03 -8.41 32.11
N HIS A 47 -0.22 -7.34 32.04
CA HIS A 47 -0.66 -6.01 32.47
C HIS A 47 -1.83 -5.49 31.61
N TRP A 48 -1.70 -5.57 30.29
CA TRP A 48 -2.74 -5.08 29.37
C TRP A 48 -4.04 -5.89 29.48
N LYS A 49 -3.95 -7.20 29.68
CA LYS A 49 -5.08 -8.12 29.87
C LYS A 49 -5.97 -7.72 31.05
N ILE A 50 -5.39 -7.13 32.10
CA ILE A 50 -6.13 -6.63 33.26
C ILE A 50 -6.68 -5.23 33.00
N TRP A 51 -5.81 -4.30 32.59
CA TRP A 51 -6.15 -2.87 32.58
C TRP A 51 -6.88 -2.39 31.33
N VAL A 52 -6.65 -3.01 30.18
CA VAL A 52 -7.31 -2.57 28.93
C VAL A 52 -8.82 -2.79 29.00
N PRO A 53 -9.35 -3.95 29.40
CA PRO A 53 -10.78 -4.10 29.56
C PRO A 53 -11.33 -3.15 30.63
N HIS A 54 -10.57 -2.90 31.70
CA HIS A 54 -10.95 -1.96 32.76
C HIS A 54 -11.11 -0.52 32.32
N LEU A 55 -10.28 -0.05 31.39
CA LEU A 55 -10.27 1.35 31.00
C LEU A 55 -11.00 1.61 29.68
N LEU A 56 -11.12 0.60 28.82
CA LEU A 56 -11.55 0.78 27.42
C LEU A 56 -12.72 -0.13 26.99
N SER A 57 -13.32 -0.91 27.90
CA SER A 57 -14.50 -1.71 27.54
C SER A 57 -15.72 -0.83 27.26
N PRO A 58 -16.43 -1.07 26.15
CA PRO A 58 -17.73 -0.49 25.89
C PRO A 58 -18.74 -0.74 27.02
N GLU A 59 -19.43 0.30 27.49
CA GLU A 59 -20.45 0.16 28.52
C GLU A 59 -21.67 -0.63 28.03
N PRO A 60 -22.38 -1.39 28.88
CA PRO A 60 -23.59 -2.11 28.49
C PRO A 60 -24.69 -1.16 27.99
N LYS A 61 -25.45 -1.60 26.98
CA LYS A 61 -26.54 -0.84 26.34
C LYS A 61 -26.10 0.43 25.60
N SER A 62 -24.81 0.73 25.54
CA SER A 62 -24.22 1.86 24.80
C SER A 62 -23.92 1.51 23.34
N SER A 63 -23.43 2.50 22.61
CA SER A 63 -22.86 2.41 21.26
C SER A 63 -21.58 3.22 21.16
N CYS A 64 -20.86 3.14 20.04
CA CYS A 64 -19.65 3.92 19.85
C CYS A 64 -19.84 5.45 19.89
N LEU A 65 -21.08 5.95 19.86
CA LEU A 65 -21.39 7.38 20.00
C LEU A 65 -21.42 7.83 21.46
N ASP A 66 -21.61 6.88 22.38
CA ASP A 66 -21.80 7.13 23.81
C ASP A 66 -20.52 6.92 24.63
N TRP A 67 -19.48 6.33 24.04
CA TRP A 67 -18.28 5.94 24.76
C TRP A 67 -17.46 7.14 25.22
N SER A 68 -17.21 7.20 26.53
CA SER A 68 -16.29 8.14 27.15
C SER A 68 -15.34 7.34 28.05
N PHE A 69 -14.04 7.55 27.87
CA PHE A 69 -13.00 6.89 28.65
C PHE A 69 -12.27 7.91 29.52
N ASP A 70 -11.76 7.46 30.66
CA ASP A 70 -10.87 8.25 31.50
C ASP A 70 -9.48 8.32 30.83
N GLU A 71 -9.31 9.31 29.95
CA GLU A 71 -8.10 9.45 29.14
C GLU A 71 -6.83 9.67 29.99
N ASP A 72 -6.95 10.33 31.15
CA ASP A 72 -5.81 10.54 32.07
C ASP A 72 -5.36 9.20 32.69
N LYS A 73 -6.31 8.38 33.14
CA LYS A 73 -6.02 7.05 33.68
C LYS A 73 -5.52 6.10 32.60
N VAL A 74 -6.06 6.18 31.38
CA VAL A 74 -5.57 5.44 30.20
C VAL A 74 -4.11 5.79 29.91
N GLN A 75 -3.79 7.09 29.83
CA GLN A 75 -2.42 7.57 29.60
C GLN A 75 -1.48 7.04 30.68
N LYS A 76 -1.81 7.27 31.95
CA LYS A 76 -0.97 6.90 33.09
C LYS A 76 -0.71 5.41 33.24
N VAL A 77 -1.74 4.57 33.05
CA VAL A 77 -1.64 3.13 33.33
C VAL A 77 -1.12 2.35 32.12
N LEU A 78 -1.46 2.77 30.91
CA LEU A 78 -1.17 1.98 29.70
C LEU A 78 0.03 2.50 28.91
N PHE A 79 0.25 3.82 28.85
CA PHE A 79 1.29 4.42 28.02
C PHE A 79 2.49 4.90 28.84
N ASP A 80 2.26 5.64 29.94
CA ASP A 80 3.34 6.17 30.77
C ASP A 80 4.17 5.03 31.38
N SER A 81 3.55 3.90 31.74
CA SER A 81 4.29 2.69 32.16
C SER A 81 5.29 2.18 31.11
N LEU A 82 4.96 2.27 29.81
CA LEU A 82 5.88 1.88 28.74
C LEU A 82 7.02 2.88 28.61
N GLU A 83 6.71 4.17 28.69
CA GLU A 83 7.69 5.26 28.62
C GLU A 83 8.66 5.23 29.81
N GLU A 84 8.15 5.10 31.03
CA GLU A 84 8.92 4.95 32.28
C GLU A 84 9.86 3.72 32.21
N PHE A 85 9.40 2.61 31.62
CA PHE A 85 10.22 1.42 31.43
C PHE A 85 11.34 1.66 30.40
N ILE A 86 11.02 2.20 29.21
CA ILE A 86 12.03 2.48 28.18
C ILE A 86 13.11 3.42 28.72
N CYS A 87 12.68 4.50 29.37
CA CYS A 87 13.55 5.56 29.82
C CYS A 87 14.40 5.18 31.04
N ASP A 88 13.87 4.36 31.96
CA ASP A 88 14.51 4.11 33.26
C ASP A 88 14.91 5.41 33.98
N GLY A 89 13.96 6.34 34.02
CA GLY A 89 14.13 7.71 34.48
C GLY A 89 12.94 8.57 34.07
N LEU A 90 13.05 9.89 34.17
CA LEU A 90 11.98 10.81 33.76
C LEU A 90 11.84 10.82 32.23
N PRO A 91 10.71 10.35 31.65
CA PRO A 91 10.57 10.24 30.20
C PRO A 91 10.71 11.57 29.47
N GLU A 92 10.18 12.65 30.04
CA GLU A 92 10.27 14.01 29.49
C GLU A 92 11.73 14.44 29.25
N GLU A 93 12.61 14.24 30.24
CA GLU A 93 14.02 14.61 30.12
C GLU A 93 14.77 13.76 29.09
N ILE A 94 14.48 12.46 29.06
CA ILE A 94 15.19 11.51 28.20
C ILE A 94 14.75 11.67 26.76
N PHE A 95 13.44 11.74 26.48
CA PHE A 95 12.96 12.00 25.13
C PHE A 95 13.36 13.38 24.62
N GLN A 96 13.45 14.39 25.49
CA GLN A 96 14.02 15.69 25.09
C GLN A 96 15.49 15.58 24.70
N LYS A 97 16.32 14.86 25.48
CA LYS A 97 17.73 14.62 25.14
C LYS A 97 17.88 13.84 23.84
N VAL A 98 17.10 12.78 23.66
CA VAL A 98 17.08 11.97 22.43
C VAL A 98 16.63 12.81 21.23
N SER A 99 15.64 13.68 21.40
CA SER A 99 15.17 14.57 20.33
C SER A 99 16.18 15.63 19.93
N GLN A 100 17.00 16.12 20.86
CA GLN A 100 18.06 17.08 20.54
C GLN A 100 19.16 16.48 19.65
N MET A 101 19.32 15.15 19.63
CA MET A 101 20.30 14.48 18.77
C MET A 101 19.96 14.62 17.28
N ASP A 102 18.68 14.81 16.95
CA ASP A 102 18.16 14.81 15.57
C ASP A 102 17.46 16.15 15.23
N ASN A 103 17.80 17.24 15.95
CA ASN A 103 17.16 18.56 15.79
C ASN A 103 18.14 19.69 15.36
N PRO A 104 17.88 20.39 14.24
CA PRO A 104 16.82 20.13 13.27
C PRO A 104 17.04 18.83 12.48
N PRO A 105 15.97 18.17 12.02
CA PRO A 105 16.10 16.92 11.26
C PRO A 105 16.68 17.18 9.87
N SER A 106 17.37 16.20 9.29
CA SER A 106 17.93 16.30 7.92
C SER A 106 16.88 16.13 6.81
N VAL A 107 15.74 15.51 7.13
CA VAL A 107 14.62 15.24 6.22
C VAL A 107 13.30 15.54 6.92
N CYS A 108 12.28 15.96 6.17
CA CYS A 108 10.98 16.27 6.74
C CYS A 108 10.14 15.02 6.98
N GLY A 109 9.79 14.30 5.90
CA GLY A 109 8.98 13.08 5.93
C GLY A 109 7.67 13.16 6.71
N ARG A 110 7.13 14.37 6.91
CA ARG A 110 5.84 14.59 7.53
C ARG A 110 4.78 13.83 6.73
N VAL A 111 4.12 12.86 7.37
CA VAL A 111 3.01 12.11 6.77
C VAL A 111 1.79 13.02 6.65
N PHE A 112 1.24 13.13 5.45
CA PHE A 112 0.09 13.99 5.19
C PHE A 112 -1.20 13.39 5.73
N LYS A 113 -2.07 14.25 6.24
CA LYS A 113 -3.46 13.90 6.57
C LYS A 113 -4.37 14.07 5.35
N MET A 114 -5.51 13.37 5.37
CA MET A 114 -6.56 13.58 4.36
C MET A 114 -6.98 15.05 4.36
N GLY A 115 -7.05 15.67 3.18
CA GLY A 115 -7.42 17.08 3.05
C GLY A 115 -6.28 18.07 3.25
N GLU A 116 -5.08 17.64 3.65
CA GLU A 116 -3.94 18.54 3.87
C GLU A 116 -3.39 19.08 2.53
N PRO A 117 -3.07 20.38 2.43
CA PRO A 117 -2.52 20.96 1.21
C PRO A 117 -1.10 20.47 0.95
N THR A 118 -0.83 20.11 -0.31
CA THR A 118 0.49 19.69 -0.80
C THR A 118 0.97 20.61 -1.92
N TYR A 119 2.29 20.75 -2.06
CA TYR A 119 2.91 21.64 -3.05
C TYR A 119 3.91 20.88 -3.93
N ASN A 120 3.65 20.81 -5.23
CA ASN A 120 4.53 20.21 -6.23
C ASN A 120 5.27 21.29 -7.01
N CYS A 121 6.60 21.35 -6.95
CA CYS A 121 7.36 22.26 -7.83
C CYS A 121 7.53 21.63 -9.22
N ARG A 122 7.03 22.29 -10.27
CA ARG A 122 7.12 21.79 -11.65
C ARG A 122 8.50 21.93 -12.26
N GLU A 123 9.38 22.70 -11.63
CA GLU A 123 10.73 22.98 -12.13
C GLU A 123 11.80 22.13 -11.44
N CYS A 124 11.64 21.87 -10.14
CA CYS A 124 12.64 21.15 -9.36
C CYS A 124 12.32 19.68 -9.12
N GLY A 125 11.04 19.28 -9.11
CA GLY A 125 10.67 17.90 -8.83
C GLY A 125 11.21 16.94 -9.89
N MET A 126 11.63 15.75 -9.46
CA MET A 126 11.97 14.66 -10.38
C MET A 126 10.75 14.26 -11.20
N ASP A 127 9.58 14.15 -10.57
CA ASP A 127 8.30 13.87 -11.21
C ASP A 127 7.12 14.58 -10.50
N ALA A 128 5.88 14.18 -10.84
CA ALA A 128 4.65 14.78 -10.32
C ALA A 128 4.25 14.26 -8.92
N THR A 129 4.96 13.28 -8.36
CA THR A 129 4.73 12.74 -7.01
C THR A 129 5.54 13.48 -5.95
N CYS A 130 6.57 14.25 -6.34
CA CYS A 130 7.38 15.06 -5.43
C CYS A 130 6.55 16.18 -4.77
N VAL A 131 6.41 16.16 -3.45
CA VAL A 131 5.49 17.00 -2.67
C VAL A 131 6.16 17.60 -1.44
N LEU A 132 5.84 18.87 -1.17
CA LEU A 132 6.21 19.57 0.06
C LEU A 132 4.98 19.83 0.92
N CYS A 133 5.16 19.75 2.25
CA CYS A 133 4.21 20.30 3.20
C CYS A 133 4.25 21.84 3.19
N VAL A 134 3.22 22.47 3.75
CA VAL A 134 3.10 23.94 3.80
C VAL A 134 4.30 24.62 4.45
N ASP A 135 4.86 24.03 5.51
CA ASP A 135 5.98 24.61 6.25
C ASP A 135 7.28 24.55 5.45
N CYS A 136 7.56 23.41 4.81
CA CYS A 136 8.73 23.26 3.95
C CYS A 136 8.64 24.12 2.70
N PHE A 137 7.45 24.18 2.08
CA PHE A 137 7.22 25.05 0.93
C PHE A 137 7.48 26.51 1.27
N LYS A 138 6.93 27.01 2.39
CA LYS A 138 7.14 28.40 2.83
C LYS A 138 8.59 28.73 3.15
N LYS A 139 9.38 27.76 3.62
CA LYS A 139 10.79 27.92 4.01
C LYS A 139 11.77 27.43 2.93
N SER A 140 11.32 27.23 1.70
CA SER A 140 12.19 26.80 0.59
C SER A 140 12.11 27.79 -0.55
N THR A 141 13.09 27.71 -1.45
CA THR A 141 13.11 28.52 -2.67
C THR A 141 11.95 28.19 -3.62
N HIS A 142 11.36 26.98 -3.51
CA HIS A 142 10.28 26.51 -4.39
C HIS A 142 9.04 27.41 -4.39
N ARG A 143 8.82 28.23 -3.35
CA ARG A 143 7.75 29.24 -3.31
C ARG A 143 7.87 30.31 -4.40
N HIS A 144 9.06 30.46 -4.98
CA HIS A 144 9.36 31.39 -6.05
C HIS A 144 9.38 30.73 -7.45
N HIS A 145 9.13 29.43 -7.54
CA HIS A 145 9.04 28.68 -8.79
C HIS A 145 7.59 28.46 -9.23
N LYS A 146 7.38 27.89 -10.43
CA LYS A 146 6.08 27.37 -10.85
C LYS A 146 5.74 26.11 -10.06
N TYR A 147 4.69 26.17 -9.27
CA TYR A 147 4.20 25.04 -8.49
C TYR A 147 2.71 24.76 -8.76
N LYS A 148 2.28 23.56 -8.38
CA LYS A 148 0.86 23.16 -8.31
C LYS A 148 0.52 22.89 -6.86
N MET A 149 -0.62 23.40 -6.41
CA MET A 149 -1.20 23.02 -5.12
C MET A 149 -2.16 21.84 -5.32
N GLY A 150 -2.07 20.87 -4.42
CA GLY A 150 -2.95 19.70 -4.38
C GLY A 150 -3.50 19.48 -2.98
N THR A 151 -4.31 18.43 -2.84
CA THR A 151 -4.87 17.97 -1.58
C THR A 151 -4.49 16.51 -1.39
N SER A 152 -4.00 16.16 -0.21
CA SER A 152 -3.56 14.79 0.10
C SER A 152 -4.73 13.86 0.39
N ASN A 153 -4.61 12.60 -0.05
CA ASN A 153 -5.51 11.49 0.25
C ASN A 153 -5.00 10.60 1.41
N ALA A 154 -4.10 11.12 2.26
CA ALA A 154 -3.60 10.48 3.49
C ALA A 154 -2.59 9.31 3.35
N GLY A 155 -1.87 9.21 2.22
CA GLY A 155 -0.96 8.09 1.91
C GLY A 155 0.47 8.46 1.44
N GLY A 156 0.94 9.69 1.71
CA GLY A 156 2.29 10.12 1.32
C GLY A 156 2.95 11.00 2.37
N CYS A 157 4.25 11.28 2.22
CA CYS A 157 5.01 12.14 3.11
C CYS A 157 5.73 13.28 2.37
N CYS A 158 6.20 14.27 3.12
CA CYS A 158 6.93 15.42 2.57
C CYS A 158 8.36 15.04 2.14
N ASP A 159 8.71 15.30 0.89
CA ASP A 159 10.00 14.95 0.28
C ASP A 159 11.13 15.97 0.56
N CYS A 160 10.90 16.94 1.45
CA CYS A 160 11.94 17.91 1.77
C CYS A 160 13.13 17.23 2.44
N GLY A 161 14.32 17.41 1.86
CA GLY A 161 15.57 16.79 2.29
C GLY A 161 15.90 15.49 1.57
N ASP A 162 14.98 14.90 0.81
CA ASP A 162 15.26 13.73 -0.01
C ASP A 162 15.91 14.16 -1.33
N VAL A 163 17.23 14.00 -1.45
CA VAL A 163 17.99 14.40 -2.65
C VAL A 163 17.55 13.68 -3.92
N GLU A 164 16.90 12.54 -3.79
CA GLU A 164 16.43 11.74 -4.92
C GLU A 164 15.07 12.18 -5.44
N ALA A 165 14.32 12.98 -4.68
CA ALA A 165 13.05 13.57 -5.12
C ALA A 165 13.22 14.87 -5.92
N TRP A 166 14.40 15.50 -5.90
CA TRP A 166 14.60 16.83 -6.50
C TRP A 166 15.82 16.88 -7.43
N LYS A 167 15.63 17.47 -8.62
CA LYS A 167 16.72 17.78 -9.57
C LYS A 167 17.71 18.81 -9.03
N LYS A 168 17.21 19.72 -8.18
CA LYS A 168 17.95 20.81 -7.53
C LYS A 168 17.17 21.32 -6.34
N GLU A 169 17.87 21.97 -5.41
CA GLU A 169 17.29 22.60 -4.21
C GLU A 169 16.47 21.64 -3.31
N PRO A 170 16.99 20.45 -2.92
CA PRO A 170 16.20 19.45 -2.18
C PRO A 170 15.80 19.87 -0.76
N TYR A 171 16.42 20.92 -0.21
CA TYR A 171 16.28 21.30 1.19
C TYR A 171 15.51 22.61 1.38
N CYS A 172 14.79 22.72 2.49
CA CYS A 172 14.35 24.01 3.02
C CYS A 172 15.37 24.53 4.05
N ASP A 173 15.19 25.78 4.49
CA ASP A 173 16.10 26.45 5.44
C ASP A 173 16.31 25.68 6.77
N VAL A 174 15.37 24.82 7.15
CA VAL A 174 15.46 23.99 8.37
C VAL A 174 16.25 22.71 8.11
N HIS A 175 15.88 21.95 7.08
CA HIS A 175 16.42 20.61 6.87
C HIS A 175 17.86 20.63 6.35
N ILE A 176 18.29 21.70 5.68
CA ILE A 176 19.70 21.88 5.28
C ILE A 176 20.63 21.95 6.51
N ILE A 177 20.19 22.61 7.58
CA ILE A 177 20.95 22.73 8.83
C ILE A 177 21.07 21.34 9.49
N GLY A 178 20.00 20.54 9.45
CA GLY A 178 20.00 19.19 9.99
C GLY A 178 20.99 18.28 9.28
N THR A 179 21.02 18.33 7.95
CA THR A 179 21.99 17.59 7.13
C THR A 179 23.44 17.95 7.50
N GLN A 180 23.74 19.24 7.70
CA GLN A 180 25.08 19.69 8.08
C GLN A 180 25.51 19.16 9.45
N LYS A 181 24.63 19.22 10.46
CA LYS A 181 24.92 18.70 11.80
C LYS A 181 25.11 17.19 11.86
N ARG A 182 24.34 16.42 11.06
CA ARG A 182 24.40 14.96 11.05
C ARG A 182 25.77 14.42 10.62
N HIS A 183 26.48 15.15 9.75
CA HIS A 183 27.85 14.79 9.37
C HIS A 183 28.87 14.92 10.51
N GLU A 184 28.55 15.67 11.57
CA GLU A 184 29.47 15.97 12.67
C GLU A 184 29.23 15.08 13.91
N ALA A 185 28.03 14.54 14.10
CA ALA A 185 27.65 13.74 15.26
C ALA A 185 26.88 12.48 14.85
N GLY A 186 27.41 11.29 15.17
CA GLY A 186 26.64 10.04 15.06
C GLY A 186 25.60 9.94 16.18
N SER A 187 24.32 9.83 15.83
CA SER A 187 23.24 9.63 16.80
C SER A 187 23.09 8.15 17.14
N ILE A 188 23.56 7.74 18.31
CA ILE A 188 23.42 6.36 18.83
C ILE A 188 22.74 6.43 20.20
N LEU A 189 21.69 5.62 20.38
CA LEU A 189 21.03 5.48 21.67
C LEU A 189 21.94 4.76 22.67
N PRO A 190 21.86 5.09 23.98
CA PRO A 190 22.47 4.26 25.02
C PRO A 190 22.04 2.80 24.88
N PRO A 191 22.96 1.81 24.96
CA PRO A 191 22.65 0.41 24.70
C PRO A 191 21.54 -0.17 25.58
N ASP A 192 21.48 0.25 26.85
CA ASP A 192 20.47 -0.18 27.80
C ASP A 192 19.06 0.34 27.41
N LEU A 193 18.97 1.62 27.03
CA LEU A 193 17.73 2.24 26.55
C LEU A 193 17.28 1.61 25.24
N ALA A 194 18.22 1.33 24.32
CA ALA A 194 17.93 0.66 23.06
C ALA A 194 17.35 -0.74 23.27
N GLU A 195 17.86 -1.51 24.24
CA GLU A 195 17.36 -2.85 24.52
C GLU A 195 15.96 -2.84 25.19
N ARG A 196 15.71 -1.93 26.14
CA ARG A 196 14.37 -1.74 26.73
C ARG A 196 13.36 -1.29 25.67
N ALA A 197 13.76 -0.38 24.77
CA ALA A 197 12.95 0.02 23.62
C ALA A 197 12.69 -1.16 22.66
N ARG A 198 13.70 -2.00 22.38
CA ARG A 198 13.57 -3.19 21.52
C ARG A 198 12.50 -4.13 22.03
N LEU A 199 12.55 -4.49 23.32
CA LEU A 199 11.57 -5.38 23.96
C LEU A 199 10.17 -4.76 23.95
N THR A 200 10.06 -3.47 24.23
CA THR A 200 8.78 -2.75 24.21
C THR A 200 8.19 -2.72 22.80
N PHE A 201 8.99 -2.41 21.77
CA PHE A 201 8.55 -2.38 20.37
C PHE A 201 8.10 -3.77 19.91
N SER A 202 8.87 -4.81 20.23
CA SER A 202 8.54 -6.18 19.89
C SER A 202 7.20 -6.61 20.52
N SER A 203 6.96 -6.21 21.77
CA SER A 203 5.72 -6.50 22.51
C SER A 203 4.53 -5.76 21.91
N VAL A 204 4.67 -4.47 21.67
CA VAL A 204 3.62 -3.63 21.09
C VAL A 204 3.24 -4.10 19.68
N LEU A 205 4.24 -4.36 18.83
CA LEU A 205 4.00 -4.79 17.45
C LEU A 205 3.34 -6.15 17.36
N ARG A 206 3.81 -7.14 18.15
CA ARG A 206 3.18 -8.47 18.18
C ARG A 206 1.76 -8.42 18.73
N TYR A 207 1.53 -7.61 19.78
CA TYR A 207 0.21 -7.43 20.35
C TYR A 207 -0.77 -6.79 19.36
N ALA A 208 -0.37 -5.69 18.71
CA ALA A 208 -1.19 -5.03 17.71
C ALA A 208 -1.41 -5.92 16.48
N TYR A 209 -0.39 -6.63 16.01
CA TYR A 209 -0.50 -7.56 14.88
C TYR A 209 -1.52 -8.65 15.18
N GLN A 210 -1.43 -9.30 16.34
CA GLN A 210 -2.35 -10.38 16.73
C GLN A 210 -3.80 -9.87 16.80
N LEU A 211 -4.04 -8.77 17.53
CA LEU A 211 -5.39 -8.26 17.79
C LEU A 211 -6.10 -7.63 16.58
N LEU A 212 -5.33 -7.07 15.65
CA LEU A 212 -5.91 -6.42 14.47
C LEU A 212 -6.07 -7.40 13.30
N THR A 213 -5.24 -8.45 13.20
CA THR A 213 -5.21 -9.36 12.04
C THR A 213 -5.85 -10.73 12.26
N THR A 214 -6.39 -11.00 13.44
CA THR A 214 -7.07 -12.25 13.77
C THR A 214 -8.58 -12.04 13.76
N ASP A 215 -9.31 -12.99 13.17
CA ASP A 215 -10.77 -13.01 13.27
C ASP A 215 -11.18 -13.58 14.63
N TYR A 216 -11.61 -12.69 15.51
CA TYR A 216 -12.16 -13.06 16.80
C TYR A 216 -13.66 -13.22 16.62
N GLY A 217 -14.11 -14.47 16.56
CA GLY A 217 -15.53 -14.77 16.72
C GLY A 217 -16.05 -14.28 18.10
N PRO A 218 -17.20 -14.77 18.57
CA PRO A 218 -17.76 -14.29 19.84
C PRO A 218 -16.90 -14.65 21.07
N GLY A 219 -15.96 -15.59 20.95
CA GLY A 219 -15.12 -16.01 22.08
C GLY A 219 -14.01 -15.02 22.44
N ILE A 220 -13.65 -14.98 23.73
CA ILE A 220 -12.42 -14.33 24.20
C ILE A 220 -11.24 -15.29 23.97
N PRO A 221 -10.14 -14.85 23.33
CA PRO A 221 -8.89 -15.61 23.23
C PRO A 221 -8.38 -16.09 24.59
N LEU A 222 -7.81 -17.30 24.65
CA LEU A 222 -7.32 -17.88 25.90
C LEU A 222 -6.26 -17.00 26.58
N ASP A 223 -5.42 -16.34 25.79
CA ASP A 223 -4.37 -15.42 26.26
C ASP A 223 -4.90 -14.06 26.76
N LEU A 224 -6.19 -13.76 26.53
CA LEU A 224 -6.87 -12.57 27.04
C LEU A 224 -7.87 -12.89 28.16
N LYS A 225 -8.08 -14.17 28.50
CA LYS A 225 -8.97 -14.56 29.60
C LYS A 225 -8.30 -14.37 30.95
N VAL A 226 -8.92 -13.53 31.79
CA VAL A 226 -8.51 -13.38 33.19
C VAL A 226 -9.03 -14.58 34.01
N PRO A 227 -8.20 -15.24 34.83
CA PRO A 227 -8.63 -16.34 35.69
C PRO A 227 -9.75 -15.93 36.67
N PRO A 228 -10.71 -16.83 36.99
CA PRO A 228 -11.85 -16.51 37.87
C PRO A 228 -11.45 -16.03 39.27
N GLU A 229 -10.31 -16.49 39.78
CA GLU A 229 -9.79 -16.12 41.11
C GLU A 229 -9.35 -14.65 41.17
N ASP A 230 -8.82 -14.12 40.06
CA ASP A 230 -8.42 -12.71 39.92
C ASP A 230 -9.63 -11.79 39.63
N VAL A 231 -10.66 -12.33 38.96
CA VAL A 231 -11.93 -11.62 38.67
C VAL A 231 -12.67 -11.27 39.96
N LEU A 232 -12.63 -12.14 40.97
CA LEU A 232 -13.29 -11.92 42.27
C LEU A 232 -12.65 -10.78 43.08
N GLN A 233 -11.35 -10.53 42.89
CA GLN A 233 -10.63 -9.45 43.59
C GLN A 233 -10.77 -8.09 42.87
N ILE A 234 -11.04 -8.05 41.56
CA ILE A 234 -11.23 -6.81 40.77
C ILE A 234 -12.71 -6.33 40.79
N THR A 235 -13.58 -6.97 41.59
CA THR A 235 -15.04 -7.03 41.42
C THR A 235 -15.81 -5.71 41.20
N TYR A 236 -16.49 -5.59 40.04
CA TYR A 236 -17.96 -5.49 39.85
C TYR A 236 -18.41 -5.10 38.43
N SER A 237 -17.51 -4.70 37.51
CA SER A 237 -17.93 -4.04 36.24
C SER A 237 -17.63 -4.80 34.94
N HIS A 238 -16.84 -5.87 34.95
CA HIS A 238 -16.53 -6.63 33.72
C HIS A 238 -17.42 -7.85 33.57
N ASN A 239 -18.61 -7.63 33.02
CA ASN A 239 -19.35 -8.73 32.43
C ASN A 239 -18.65 -9.13 31.13
N SER A 240 -17.84 -10.20 31.19
CA SER A 240 -17.33 -10.93 30.02
C SER A 240 -18.45 -11.41 29.08
N ASP A 241 -19.70 -11.30 29.53
CA ASP A 241 -20.92 -11.63 28.81
C ASP A 241 -21.45 -10.48 27.92
N ASN A 242 -20.72 -9.37 27.82
CA ASN A 242 -21.03 -8.28 26.93
C ASN A 242 -20.38 -8.45 25.56
N PHE A 243 -21.15 -8.13 24.53
CA PHE A 243 -20.80 -8.25 23.12
C PHE A 243 -21.21 -6.99 22.39
N CYS A 244 -20.52 -6.71 21.30
CA CYS A 244 -20.81 -5.61 20.40
C CYS A 244 -21.28 -6.17 19.06
N THR A 245 -22.41 -5.68 18.56
CA THR A 245 -22.77 -5.81 17.14
C THR A 245 -21.97 -4.77 16.36
N VAL A 246 -21.03 -5.24 15.54
CA VAL A 246 -20.10 -4.41 14.76
C VAL A 246 -20.48 -4.48 13.29
N LEU A 247 -20.78 -3.31 12.71
CA LEU A 247 -21.11 -3.15 11.30
C LEU A 247 -19.86 -2.73 10.52
N TYR A 248 -19.58 -3.39 9.40
CA TYR A 248 -18.43 -3.09 8.54
C TYR A 248 -18.86 -2.30 7.30
N ASN A 249 -17.98 -1.42 6.82
CA ASN A 249 -18.21 -0.68 5.58
C ASN A 249 -18.16 -1.63 4.37
N ASP A 250 -18.93 -1.31 3.33
CA ASP A 250 -18.81 -1.90 2.01
C ASP A 250 -19.15 -0.87 0.92
N GLU A 251 -18.75 -1.16 -0.32
CA GLU A 251 -18.99 -0.27 -1.48
C GLU A 251 -20.30 -0.59 -2.23
N PHE A 252 -21.14 -1.49 -1.70
CA PHE A 252 -22.35 -1.98 -2.38
C PHE A 252 -23.62 -1.32 -1.86
N HIS A 253 -23.70 -1.05 -0.56
CA HIS A 253 -24.87 -0.46 0.07
C HIS A 253 -24.78 1.06 0.12
N THR A 254 -25.83 1.75 -0.33
CA THR A 254 -25.88 3.21 -0.26
C THR A 254 -26.06 3.67 1.19
N PHE A 255 -25.51 4.86 1.52
CA PHE A 255 -25.67 5.46 2.85
C PHE A 255 -27.14 5.55 3.29
N GLU A 256 -28.04 5.96 2.39
CA GLU A 256 -29.47 6.07 2.70
C GLU A 256 -30.09 4.72 3.09
N HIS A 257 -29.69 3.64 2.41
CA HIS A 257 -30.18 2.30 2.72
C HIS A 257 -29.71 1.83 4.10
N VAL A 258 -28.44 2.05 4.43
CA VAL A 258 -27.87 1.70 5.74
C VAL A 258 -28.52 2.55 6.84
N ILE A 259 -28.66 3.86 6.66
CA ILE A 259 -29.35 4.76 7.60
C ILE A 259 -30.76 4.25 7.92
N ASN A 260 -31.56 3.97 6.89
CA ASN A 260 -32.93 3.49 7.06
C ASN A 260 -32.99 2.13 7.78
N THR A 261 -32.00 1.27 7.56
CA THR A 261 -31.88 -0.01 8.25
C THR A 261 -31.58 0.19 9.73
N LEU A 262 -30.59 1.03 10.06
CA LEU A 262 -30.20 1.32 11.44
C LEU A 262 -31.32 1.96 12.25
N VAL A 263 -32.06 2.93 11.68
CA VAL A 263 -33.22 3.55 12.35
C VAL A 263 -34.27 2.51 12.72
N ARG A 264 -34.50 1.51 11.85
CA ARG A 264 -35.50 0.46 12.07
C ARG A 264 -35.04 -0.60 13.07
N SER A 265 -33.80 -1.09 12.95
CA SER A 265 -33.28 -2.19 13.79
C SER A 265 -32.86 -1.72 15.18
N LEU A 266 -32.14 -0.60 15.28
CA LEU A 266 -31.68 -0.05 16.56
C LEU A 266 -32.74 0.78 17.26
N LYS A 267 -33.80 1.21 16.55
CA LYS A 267 -34.80 2.18 17.03
C LYS A 267 -34.15 3.49 17.51
N CYS A 268 -33.06 3.90 16.85
CA CYS A 268 -32.33 5.14 17.14
C CYS A 268 -32.89 6.32 16.33
N SER A 269 -32.42 7.54 16.63
CA SER A 269 -32.79 8.71 15.85
C SER A 269 -32.13 8.70 14.48
N GLN A 270 -32.71 9.42 13.51
CA GLN A 270 -32.10 9.56 12.18
C GLN A 270 -30.72 10.23 12.25
N LYS A 271 -30.51 11.14 13.22
CA LYS A 271 -29.23 11.79 13.46
C LYS A 271 -28.16 10.78 13.88
N ASP A 272 -28.46 9.91 14.84
CA ASP A 272 -27.52 8.89 15.32
C ASP A 272 -27.20 7.88 14.22
N ALA A 273 -28.19 7.50 13.41
CA ALA A 273 -27.97 6.64 12.25
C ALA A 273 -27.02 7.25 11.21
N ILE A 274 -27.14 8.55 10.92
CA ILE A 274 -26.21 9.28 10.05
C ILE A 274 -24.80 9.29 10.65
N GLU A 275 -24.69 9.49 11.96
CA GLU A 275 -23.39 9.49 12.66
C GLU A 275 -22.73 8.11 12.65
N PHE A 276 -23.49 7.03 12.86
CA PHE A 276 -22.99 5.66 12.69
C PHE A 276 -22.46 5.43 11.28
N VAL A 277 -23.22 5.76 10.24
CA VAL A 277 -22.79 5.57 8.84
C VAL A 277 -21.55 6.40 8.52
N THR A 278 -21.46 7.62 9.04
CA THR A 278 -20.28 8.48 8.90
C THR A 278 -19.05 7.87 9.58
N ASN A 279 -19.22 7.31 10.78
CA ASN A 279 -18.14 6.61 11.48
C ASN A 279 -17.75 5.29 10.78
N ILE A 280 -18.72 4.55 10.22
CA ILE A 280 -18.45 3.33 9.44
C ILE A 280 -17.64 3.66 8.18
N ASP A 281 -17.99 4.70 7.44
CA ASP A 281 -17.22 5.12 6.28
C ASP A 281 -15.82 5.61 6.66
N ARG A 282 -15.71 6.43 7.72
CA ARG A 282 -14.41 6.97 8.16
C ARG A 282 -13.47 5.90 8.71
N GLU A 283 -13.97 5.09 9.65
CA GLU A 283 -13.17 4.09 10.36
C GLU A 283 -13.13 2.75 9.63
N GLY A 284 -14.08 2.45 8.74
CA GLY A 284 -14.26 1.15 8.08
C GLY A 284 -15.14 0.16 8.86
N ARG A 285 -15.49 0.48 10.12
CA ARG A 285 -16.46 -0.26 10.95
C ARG A 285 -16.92 0.58 12.13
N ALA A 286 -18.07 0.23 12.72
CA ALA A 286 -18.53 0.81 13.99
C ALA A 286 -19.27 -0.21 14.85
N ALA A 287 -19.11 -0.12 16.17
CA ALA A 287 -19.90 -0.88 17.14
C ALA A 287 -21.22 -0.15 17.40
N VAL A 288 -22.29 -0.63 16.79
CA VAL A 288 -23.60 0.05 16.81
C VAL A 288 -24.41 -0.26 18.07
N LYS A 289 -24.09 -1.36 18.76
CA LYS A 289 -24.72 -1.72 20.05
C LYS A 289 -23.81 -2.62 20.88
N CYS A 290 -23.72 -2.35 22.18
CA CYS A 290 -23.14 -3.24 23.19
C CYS A 290 -24.25 -3.84 24.09
N SER A 291 -24.36 -5.16 24.20
CA SER A 291 -25.37 -5.87 25.00
C SER A 291 -24.95 -7.33 25.24
N ASN A 292 -25.81 -8.16 25.86
CA ASN A 292 -25.59 -9.61 25.92
C ASN A 292 -25.56 -10.27 24.53
N PHE A 293 -25.02 -11.49 24.46
CA PHE A 293 -24.84 -12.26 23.22
C PHE A 293 -26.13 -12.42 22.42
N SER A 294 -27.22 -12.86 23.07
CA SER A 294 -28.50 -13.12 22.40
C SER A 294 -29.00 -11.87 21.66
N HIS A 295 -29.01 -10.73 22.33
CA HIS A 295 -29.48 -9.48 21.74
C HIS A 295 -28.57 -9.02 20.59
N CYS A 296 -27.26 -9.18 20.71
CA CYS A 296 -26.33 -8.80 19.64
C CYS A 296 -26.48 -9.68 18.39
N GLU A 297 -26.70 -10.99 18.58
CA GLU A 297 -26.91 -11.93 17.48
C GLU A 297 -28.30 -11.74 16.82
N ASP A 298 -29.34 -11.46 17.62
CA ASP A 298 -30.66 -11.11 17.10
C ASP A 298 -30.60 -9.84 16.23
N LEU A 299 -29.93 -8.79 16.72
CA LEU A 299 -29.74 -7.53 15.99
C LEU A 299 -28.93 -7.73 14.70
N LYS A 300 -27.88 -8.56 14.74
CA LYS A 300 -27.13 -8.95 13.53
C LYS A 300 -28.05 -9.59 12.50
N GLY A 301 -28.86 -10.57 12.91
CA GLY A 301 -29.82 -11.24 12.03
C GLY A 301 -30.86 -10.30 11.45
N GLU A 302 -31.32 -9.30 12.21
CA GLU A 302 -32.23 -8.27 11.69
C GLU A 302 -31.56 -7.40 10.61
N ILE A 303 -30.35 -6.90 10.86
CA ILE A 303 -29.61 -6.05 9.91
C ILE A 303 -29.32 -6.81 8.60
N GLU A 304 -28.85 -8.06 8.68
CA GLU A 304 -28.58 -8.89 7.49
C GLU A 304 -29.88 -9.20 6.69
N ARG A 305 -31.01 -9.40 7.38
CA ARG A 305 -32.32 -9.61 6.74
C ARG A 305 -32.88 -8.36 6.06
N PHE A 306 -32.56 -7.16 6.55
CA PHE A 306 -33.04 -5.92 5.93
C PHE A 306 -32.19 -5.50 4.74
N THR A 307 -30.89 -5.80 4.77
CA THR A 307 -29.94 -5.47 3.70
C THR A 307 -29.95 -6.46 2.53
N SER A 308 -30.30 -7.72 2.76
CA SER A 308 -30.39 -8.77 1.71
C SER A 308 -31.58 -8.66 0.74
N ARG A 309 -32.59 -7.83 1.04
CA ARG A 309 -33.89 -7.83 0.32
C ARG A 309 -33.84 -7.38 -1.14
N HIS A 310 -32.73 -6.83 -1.63
CA HIS A 310 -32.60 -6.32 -3.00
C HIS A 310 -31.72 -7.20 -3.91
N GLY A 311 -31.44 -8.46 -3.53
CA GLY A 311 -30.64 -9.38 -4.35
C GLY A 311 -29.12 -9.21 -4.22
N ASN A 312 -28.66 -8.29 -3.37
CA ASN A 312 -27.27 -8.12 -3.00
C ASN A 312 -26.90 -8.99 -1.78
N ARG A 313 -25.60 -9.28 -1.62
CA ARG A 313 -25.08 -9.88 -0.37
C ARG A 313 -25.43 -8.96 0.81
N PRO A 314 -25.78 -9.51 1.98
CA PRO A 314 -26.04 -8.69 3.16
C PRO A 314 -24.77 -7.94 3.57
N ILE A 315 -24.96 -6.76 4.18
CA ILE A 315 -23.84 -6.01 4.79
C ILE A 315 -23.15 -6.88 5.85
N LYS A 316 -21.82 -6.79 5.94
CA LYS A 316 -21.05 -7.60 6.90
C LYS A 316 -21.29 -7.09 8.32
N VAL A 317 -21.82 -7.97 9.17
CA VAL A 317 -22.05 -7.72 10.60
C VAL A 317 -21.38 -8.82 11.42
N ALA A 318 -20.65 -8.43 12.46
CA ALA A 318 -20.04 -9.37 13.40
C ALA A 318 -20.52 -9.13 14.83
N VAL A 319 -20.52 -10.18 15.65
CA VAL A 319 -20.73 -10.09 17.10
C VAL A 319 -19.40 -10.38 17.77
N VAL A 320 -18.83 -9.35 18.41
CA VAL A 320 -17.48 -9.38 18.97
C VAL A 320 -17.56 -9.11 20.47
N ASN A 321 -16.84 -9.87 21.29
CA ASN A 321 -16.83 -9.63 22.73
C ASN A 321 -16.29 -8.23 23.08
N SER A 322 -16.89 -7.55 24.06
CA SER A 322 -16.50 -6.18 24.43
C SER A 322 -15.03 -6.06 24.88
N VAL A 323 -14.49 -7.13 25.49
CA VAL A 323 -13.07 -7.24 25.88
C VAL A 323 -12.16 -7.17 24.65
N VAL A 324 -12.53 -7.87 23.58
CA VAL A 324 -11.76 -7.86 22.32
C VAL A 324 -11.85 -6.48 21.66
N VAL A 325 -13.02 -5.82 21.70
CA VAL A 325 -13.17 -4.45 21.19
C VAL A 325 -12.26 -3.47 21.95
N ALA A 326 -12.20 -3.55 23.28
CA ALA A 326 -11.31 -2.73 24.10
C ALA A 326 -9.83 -2.91 23.69
N HIS A 327 -9.42 -4.16 23.54
CA HIS A 327 -8.08 -4.53 23.10
C HIS A 327 -7.76 -4.04 21.68
N GLN A 328 -8.71 -4.09 20.74
CA GLN A 328 -8.54 -3.55 19.39
C GLN A 328 -8.42 -2.02 19.38
N ILE A 329 -9.18 -1.31 20.24
CA ILE A 329 -9.04 0.14 20.44
C ILE A 329 -7.64 0.46 20.95
N TYR A 330 -7.20 -0.26 21.99
CA TYR A 330 -5.88 -0.05 22.57
C TYR A 330 -4.74 -0.34 21.58
N ALA A 331 -4.84 -1.42 20.81
CA ALA A 331 -3.87 -1.76 19.77
C ALA A 331 -3.69 -0.63 18.74
N MET A 332 -4.78 -0.01 18.27
CA MET A 332 -4.68 1.14 17.35
C MET A 332 -4.06 2.37 18.01
N ARG A 333 -4.39 2.63 19.30
CA ARG A 333 -3.78 3.71 20.07
C ARG A 333 -2.28 3.47 20.29
N LEU A 334 -1.86 2.23 20.53
CA LEU A 334 -0.45 1.82 20.63
C LEU A 334 0.33 2.08 19.33
N LEU A 335 -0.24 1.80 18.16
CA LEU A 335 0.42 2.11 16.88
C LEU A 335 0.62 3.63 16.72
N THR A 336 -0.34 4.43 17.19
CA THR A 336 -0.24 5.90 17.18
C THR A 336 0.79 6.40 18.19
N TRP A 337 0.84 5.81 19.38
CA TRP A 337 1.85 6.10 20.39
C TRP A 337 3.26 5.77 19.88
N LEU A 338 3.44 4.59 19.30
CA LEU A 338 4.72 4.17 18.74
C LEU A 338 5.14 5.12 17.62
N GLN A 339 4.23 5.52 16.72
CA GLN A 339 4.51 6.54 15.70
C GLN A 339 5.03 7.85 16.31
N LYS A 340 4.46 8.34 17.42
CA LYS A 340 4.97 9.54 18.10
C LYS A 340 6.39 9.33 18.62
N LEU A 341 6.65 8.16 19.21
CA LEU A 341 7.95 7.81 19.76
C LEU A 341 9.04 7.75 18.69
N LEU A 342 8.73 7.20 17.50
CA LEU A 342 9.63 7.19 16.34
C LEU A 342 9.95 8.61 15.82
N GLY A 343 9.11 9.59 16.13
CA GLY A 343 9.33 10.99 15.82
C GLY A 343 10.41 11.67 16.67
N TYR A 344 10.85 11.06 17.79
CA TYR A 344 11.89 11.65 18.62
C TYR A 344 13.29 11.53 18.01
N SER A 345 13.66 10.42 17.36
CA SER A 345 15.00 10.28 16.77
C SER A 345 15.10 9.25 15.66
N GLU A 346 16.08 9.46 14.77
CA GLU A 346 16.55 8.48 13.78
C GLU A 346 16.82 7.11 14.40
N SER A 347 17.49 7.06 15.56
CA SER A 347 17.87 5.80 16.19
C SER A 347 16.65 4.96 16.62
N PHE A 348 15.55 5.58 17.03
CA PHE A 348 14.30 4.84 17.29
C PHE A 348 13.68 4.29 16.00
N ARG A 349 13.75 5.02 14.88
CA ARG A 349 13.29 4.53 13.57
C ARG A 349 14.10 3.34 13.07
N ILE A 350 15.42 3.41 13.19
CA ILE A 350 16.31 2.29 12.84
C ILE A 350 15.97 1.06 13.70
N LEU A 351 15.86 1.23 15.02
CA LEU A 351 15.50 0.14 15.92
C LEU A 351 14.13 -0.45 15.60
N PHE A 352 13.15 0.40 15.30
CA PHE A 352 11.82 -0.04 14.86
C PHE A 352 11.88 -0.84 13.56
N SER A 353 12.67 -0.39 12.58
CA SER A 353 12.88 -1.11 11.32
C SER A 353 13.47 -2.49 11.57
N GLU A 354 14.48 -2.62 12.43
CA GLU A 354 15.07 -3.90 12.82
C GLU A 354 14.04 -4.83 13.46
N VAL A 355 13.32 -4.35 14.47
CA VAL A 355 12.32 -5.16 15.21
C VAL A 355 11.16 -5.58 14.31
N SER A 356 10.72 -4.71 13.41
CA SER A 356 9.58 -4.98 12.53
C SER A 356 9.91 -6.00 11.44
N LEU A 357 11.18 -6.09 11.04
CA LEU A 357 11.71 -7.02 10.04
C LEU A 357 12.26 -8.32 10.66
N GLU A 358 12.35 -8.41 12.00
CA GLU A 358 12.83 -9.60 12.69
C GLU A 358 11.93 -10.81 12.38
N GLU A 359 12.51 -11.85 11.76
CA GLU A 359 11.84 -13.12 11.50
C GLU A 359 12.02 -14.06 12.70
N LYS A 360 10.92 -14.59 13.24
CA LYS A 360 10.95 -15.65 14.27
C LYS A 360 10.27 -16.89 13.73
N SER A 361 11.01 -17.69 12.97
CA SER A 361 10.53 -18.97 12.42
C SER A 361 9.77 -19.79 13.48
N PRO A 362 8.53 -20.25 13.20
CA PRO A 362 7.86 -20.32 11.89
C PRO A 362 7.09 -19.04 11.47
N ASP A 363 7.09 -18.00 12.30
CA ASP A 363 6.30 -16.79 12.08
C ASP A 363 6.95 -15.84 11.07
N LEU A 364 6.09 -15.18 10.28
CA LEU A 364 6.49 -14.08 9.40
C LEU A 364 6.92 -12.87 10.22
N SER A 365 7.77 -12.02 9.64
CA SER A 365 8.03 -10.69 10.23
C SER A 365 6.73 -9.87 10.32
N ILE A 366 6.69 -8.87 11.20
CA ILE A 366 5.51 -8.01 11.37
C ILE A 366 5.19 -7.28 10.06
N VAL A 367 6.22 -6.78 9.38
CA VAL A 367 6.07 -6.14 8.07
C VAL A 367 5.41 -7.11 7.10
N GLU A 368 5.99 -8.30 6.92
CA GLU A 368 5.48 -9.29 5.96
C GLU A 368 4.05 -9.72 6.28
N GLY A 369 3.75 -9.98 7.55
CA GLY A 369 2.41 -10.37 8.00
C GLY A 369 1.35 -9.29 7.71
N ILE A 370 1.68 -8.02 7.98
CA ILE A 370 0.76 -6.90 7.70
C ILE A 370 0.59 -6.70 6.19
N LEU A 371 1.65 -6.78 5.40
CA LEU A 371 1.57 -6.65 3.95
C LEU A 371 0.61 -7.67 3.32
N ILE A 372 0.65 -8.93 3.78
CA ILE A 372 -0.20 -10.01 3.25
C ILE A 372 -1.64 -9.93 3.79
N LYS A 373 -1.84 -9.39 4.99
CA LYS A 373 -3.17 -9.30 5.62
C LYS A 373 -3.83 -7.93 5.50
N ASP A 374 -3.23 -6.98 4.79
CA ASP A 374 -3.73 -5.60 4.66
C ASP A 374 -5.20 -5.56 4.24
N SER A 375 -5.57 -6.35 3.22
CA SER A 375 -6.93 -6.46 2.70
C SER A 375 -7.97 -6.96 3.72
N GLN A 376 -7.53 -7.64 4.78
CA GLN A 376 -8.40 -8.20 5.83
C GLN A 376 -8.67 -7.19 6.96
N LEU A 377 -7.83 -6.17 7.09
CA LEU A 377 -7.99 -5.10 8.07
C LEU A 377 -9.09 -4.14 7.65
N TRP A 378 -9.78 -3.55 8.62
CA TRP A 378 -10.67 -2.41 8.36
C TRP A 378 -9.86 -1.13 8.12
N LYS A 379 -10.48 -0.16 7.45
CA LYS A 379 -9.87 1.09 6.98
C LYS A 379 -8.97 1.78 8.01
N ALA A 380 -9.45 2.02 9.24
CA ALA A 380 -8.66 2.66 10.29
C ALA A 380 -7.41 1.85 10.68
N ALA A 381 -7.54 0.53 10.85
CA ALA A 381 -6.40 -0.33 11.18
C ALA A 381 -5.34 -0.32 10.06
N ARG A 382 -5.75 -0.38 8.79
CA ARG A 382 -4.83 -0.22 7.64
C ARG A 382 -4.06 1.10 7.73
N LEU A 383 -4.78 2.21 7.92
CA LEU A 383 -4.19 3.54 7.99
C LEU A 383 -3.19 3.69 9.14
N HIS A 384 -3.45 3.09 10.31
CA HIS A 384 -2.50 3.12 11.42
C HIS A 384 -1.20 2.38 11.09
N TRP A 385 -1.28 1.18 10.49
CA TRP A 385 -0.10 0.46 10.04
C TRP A 385 0.64 1.19 8.92
N HIS A 386 -0.09 1.75 7.96
CA HIS A 386 0.52 2.46 6.85
C HIS A 386 1.30 3.68 7.31
N ARG A 387 0.69 4.49 8.19
CA ARG A 387 1.35 5.64 8.81
C ARG A 387 2.59 5.25 9.58
N LEU A 388 2.51 4.16 10.34
CA LEU A 388 3.64 3.66 11.13
C LEU A 388 4.81 3.23 10.24
N PHE A 389 4.57 2.47 9.17
CA PHE A 389 5.62 2.08 8.21
C PHE A 389 6.22 3.29 7.48
N ILE A 390 5.39 4.24 7.03
CA ILE A 390 5.88 5.47 6.38
C ILE A 390 6.80 6.24 7.34
N SER A 391 6.34 6.51 8.57
CA SER A 391 7.14 7.27 9.54
C SER A 391 8.35 6.53 10.09
N GLY A 392 8.29 5.20 10.15
CA GLY A 392 9.29 4.38 10.83
C GLY A 392 10.32 3.75 9.91
N MET A 393 10.03 3.59 8.61
CA MET A 393 10.90 2.85 7.69
C MET A 393 11.20 3.59 6.39
N LEU A 394 10.40 4.59 5.99
CA LEU A 394 10.58 5.26 4.69
C LEU A 394 11.35 6.59 4.79
N MET A 395 12.03 6.81 5.91
CA MET A 395 12.83 8.01 6.17
C MET A 395 14.29 7.76 5.78
N GLU A 396 14.94 6.82 6.45
CA GLU A 396 16.34 6.47 6.22
C GLU A 396 16.50 5.47 5.06
N TYR A 397 17.55 5.64 4.26
CA TYR A 397 17.77 4.85 3.05
C TYR A 397 17.86 3.32 3.32
N GLU A 398 18.63 2.88 4.31
CA GLU A 398 18.80 1.44 4.58
C GLU A 398 17.52 0.78 5.11
N SER A 399 16.76 1.47 5.95
CA SER A 399 15.44 1.02 6.39
C SER A 399 14.45 0.97 5.24
N LYS A 400 14.45 2.01 4.39
CA LYS A 400 13.60 2.10 3.18
C LYS A 400 13.91 0.98 2.21
N LYS A 401 15.20 0.71 1.98
CA LYS A 401 15.69 -0.40 1.16
C LYS A 401 15.23 -1.75 1.71
N SER A 402 15.35 -1.95 3.01
CA SER A 402 14.95 -3.22 3.66
C SER A 402 13.43 -3.45 3.54
N PHE A 403 12.61 -2.42 3.77
CA PHE A 403 11.17 -2.46 3.53
C PHE A 403 10.85 -2.73 2.06
N ALA A 404 11.51 -2.03 1.13
CA ALA A 404 11.31 -2.15 -0.32
C ALA A 404 11.50 -3.58 -0.83
N ARG A 405 12.48 -4.30 -0.27
CA ARG A 405 12.74 -5.71 -0.60
C ARG A 405 11.58 -6.60 -0.19
N VAL A 406 11.11 -6.47 1.06
CA VAL A 406 9.97 -7.27 1.55
C VAL A 406 8.69 -6.92 0.79
N PHE A 407 8.42 -5.62 0.59
CA PHE A 407 7.29 -5.14 -0.20
C PHE A 407 7.28 -5.73 -1.61
N THR A 408 8.42 -5.65 -2.32
CA THR A 408 8.56 -6.15 -3.69
C THR A 408 8.34 -7.67 -3.77
N LYS A 409 8.90 -8.44 -2.83
CA LYS A 409 8.70 -9.90 -2.77
C LYS A 409 7.22 -10.28 -2.57
N LYS A 410 6.43 -9.43 -1.89
CA LYS A 410 5.00 -9.66 -1.63
C LYS A 410 4.06 -8.92 -2.57
N TYR A 411 4.59 -8.10 -3.48
CA TYR A 411 3.81 -7.25 -4.37
C TYR A 411 2.73 -8.02 -5.14
N GLY A 412 3.07 -9.18 -5.70
CA GLY A 412 2.10 -10.00 -6.43
C GLY A 412 0.92 -10.49 -5.57
N ALA A 413 1.14 -10.75 -4.28
CA ALA A 413 0.06 -11.10 -3.35
C ALA A 413 -0.77 -9.87 -2.97
N ILE A 414 -0.10 -8.76 -2.61
CA ILE A 414 -0.73 -7.47 -2.30
C ILE A 414 -1.67 -7.05 -3.43
N MET A 415 -1.20 -7.09 -4.68
CA MET A 415 -2.00 -6.66 -5.83
C MET A 415 -3.15 -7.62 -6.15
N LYS A 416 -2.98 -8.93 -5.98
CA LYS A 416 -4.09 -9.89 -6.15
C LYS A 416 -5.20 -9.66 -5.13
N ASP A 417 -4.82 -9.36 -3.90
CA ASP A 417 -5.78 -9.02 -2.84
C ASP A 417 -6.45 -7.68 -3.14
N PHE A 418 -5.69 -6.64 -3.47
CA PHE A 418 -6.24 -5.35 -3.89
C PHE A 418 -7.21 -5.50 -5.08
N ILE A 419 -6.87 -6.27 -6.11
CA ILE A 419 -7.75 -6.48 -7.27
C ILE A 419 -9.10 -7.08 -6.84
N ARG A 420 -9.12 -7.94 -5.81
CA ARG A 420 -10.34 -8.57 -5.28
C ARG A 420 -11.05 -7.74 -4.20
N ASP A 421 -10.33 -6.84 -3.55
CA ASP A 421 -10.83 -5.90 -2.55
C ASP A 421 -11.81 -4.88 -3.17
N ASP A 422 -12.70 -4.35 -2.35
CA ASP A 422 -13.67 -3.32 -2.72
C ASP A 422 -13.16 -1.90 -2.45
N HIS A 423 -12.19 -1.72 -1.55
CA HIS A 423 -11.67 -0.41 -1.17
C HIS A 423 -10.88 0.30 -2.29
N ASP A 424 -10.81 1.63 -2.23
CA ASP A 424 -9.95 2.43 -3.12
C ASP A 424 -8.46 2.10 -2.96
N HIS A 425 -7.68 2.28 -4.04
CA HIS A 425 -6.23 2.04 -4.06
C HIS A 425 -5.49 2.80 -2.96
N SER A 426 -5.92 4.02 -2.62
CA SER A 426 -5.31 4.83 -1.56
C SER A 426 -5.42 4.23 -0.15
N PHE A 427 -6.31 3.26 0.06
CA PHE A 427 -6.44 2.52 1.32
C PHE A 427 -5.79 1.13 1.27
N SER A 428 -5.25 0.75 0.11
CA SER A 428 -4.45 -0.46 -0.02
C SER A 428 -2.98 -0.15 0.27
N VAL A 429 -2.30 -1.09 0.93
CA VAL A 429 -0.85 -1.03 1.09
C VAL A 429 -0.10 -0.98 -0.24
N GLY A 430 -0.72 -1.43 -1.34
CA GLY A 430 -0.20 -1.28 -2.70
C GLY A 430 0.11 0.18 -3.06
N SER A 431 -0.62 1.15 -2.51
CA SER A 431 -0.35 2.57 -2.72
C SER A 431 1.02 3.04 -2.24
N MET A 432 1.68 2.29 -1.34
CA MET A 432 3.05 2.60 -0.91
C MET A 432 4.09 2.44 -2.01
N ALA A 433 3.78 1.78 -3.13
CA ALA A 433 4.68 1.66 -4.27
C ALA A 433 5.22 3.03 -4.72
N VAL A 434 4.40 4.09 -4.64
CA VAL A 434 4.80 5.46 -4.98
C VAL A 434 5.86 6.06 -4.04
N GLN A 435 6.02 5.55 -2.82
CA GLN A 435 7.03 6.01 -1.86
C GLN A 435 8.35 5.23 -1.97
N ILE A 436 8.34 4.11 -2.72
CA ILE A 436 9.47 3.18 -2.81
C ILE A 436 10.06 3.21 -4.21
N TYR A 437 9.20 3.02 -5.23
CA TYR A 437 9.61 2.84 -6.62
C TYR A 437 9.95 4.15 -7.33
N THR A 438 9.66 5.29 -6.73
CA THR A 438 10.03 6.62 -7.24
C THR A 438 11.46 7.01 -6.87
N VAL A 439 12.08 6.33 -5.90
CA VAL A 439 13.47 6.57 -5.47
C VAL A 439 14.40 5.91 -6.49
N PRO A 440 15.13 6.66 -7.34
CA PRO A 440 15.86 6.08 -8.47
C PRO A 440 16.89 5.02 -8.07
N THR A 441 17.68 5.26 -7.03
CA THR A 441 18.70 4.31 -6.59
C THR A 441 18.08 3.00 -6.08
N LEU A 442 16.94 3.07 -5.38
CA LEU A 442 16.19 1.89 -4.97
C LEU A 442 15.55 1.20 -6.17
N ALA A 443 14.95 1.93 -7.11
CA ALA A 443 14.38 1.35 -8.32
C ALA A 443 15.44 0.56 -9.11
N HIS A 444 16.63 1.13 -9.31
CA HIS A 444 17.74 0.45 -9.98
C HIS A 444 18.20 -0.78 -9.19
N TYR A 445 18.31 -0.69 -7.87
CA TYR A 445 18.65 -1.82 -7.01
C TYR A 445 17.61 -2.95 -7.10
N LEU A 446 16.32 -2.63 -7.05
CA LEU A 446 15.23 -3.61 -7.12
C LEU A 446 15.17 -4.30 -8.49
N ILE A 447 15.47 -3.57 -9.58
CA ILE A 447 15.58 -4.16 -10.92
C ILE A 447 16.79 -5.09 -11.00
N ALA A 448 17.94 -4.68 -10.46
CA ALA A 448 19.17 -5.46 -10.52
C ALA A 448 19.16 -6.70 -9.60
N SER A 449 18.49 -6.65 -8.46
CA SER A 449 18.69 -7.63 -7.38
C SER A 449 17.42 -8.29 -6.83
N GLU A 450 16.23 -7.78 -7.15
CA GLU A 450 14.97 -8.28 -6.55
C GLU A 450 13.89 -8.58 -7.60
N ASP A 451 14.26 -8.72 -8.89
CA ASP A 451 13.38 -9.12 -10.00
C ASP A 451 12.08 -8.30 -10.12
N VAL A 452 12.09 -7.03 -9.70
CA VAL A 452 10.86 -6.24 -9.55
C VAL A 452 10.04 -6.12 -10.84
N LEU A 453 10.69 -5.93 -12.00
CA LEU A 453 9.98 -5.84 -13.28
C LEU A 453 9.28 -7.15 -13.64
N PHE A 454 9.94 -8.28 -13.39
CA PHE A 454 9.35 -9.60 -13.57
C PHE A 454 8.15 -9.79 -12.65
N ILE A 455 8.27 -9.44 -11.36
CA ILE A 455 7.18 -9.58 -10.38
C ILE A 455 5.96 -8.75 -10.79
N LEU A 456 6.14 -7.47 -11.15
CA LEU A 456 5.05 -6.59 -11.57
C LEU A 456 4.41 -7.06 -12.89
N LEU A 457 5.22 -7.28 -13.93
CA LEU A 457 4.69 -7.66 -15.25
C LEU A 457 4.05 -9.05 -15.23
N SER A 458 4.62 -10.04 -14.55
CA SER A 458 4.02 -11.36 -14.41
C SER A 458 2.69 -11.31 -13.65
N THR A 459 2.58 -10.45 -12.62
CA THR A 459 1.33 -10.22 -11.89
C THR A 459 0.26 -9.61 -12.81
N PHE A 460 0.62 -8.61 -13.62
CA PHE A 460 -0.31 -8.02 -14.59
C PHE A 460 -0.71 -8.99 -15.71
N ILE A 461 0.25 -9.76 -16.22
CA ILE A 461 0.03 -10.78 -17.26
C ILE A 461 -0.88 -11.90 -16.74
N ALA A 462 -0.80 -12.28 -15.46
CA ALA A 462 -1.71 -13.25 -14.86
C ALA A 462 -3.18 -12.81 -14.91
N GLU A 463 -3.46 -11.50 -14.91
CA GLU A 463 -4.81 -10.95 -15.09
C GLU A 463 -5.20 -10.83 -16.58
N CYS A 464 -4.22 -10.64 -17.46
CA CYS A 464 -4.41 -10.62 -18.92
C CYS A 464 -4.68 -12.01 -19.50
N THR A 465 -3.98 -13.04 -19.02
CA THR A 465 -4.05 -14.42 -19.53
C THR A 465 -5.45 -15.03 -19.46
N ARG A 466 -6.26 -14.63 -18.48
CA ARG A 466 -7.68 -15.04 -18.38
C ARG A 466 -8.57 -14.43 -19.47
N LYS A 467 -8.06 -13.45 -20.22
CA LYS A 467 -8.74 -12.72 -21.29
C LYS A 467 -8.12 -13.00 -22.66
N LEU A 468 -7.34 -14.07 -22.81
CA LEU A 468 -6.79 -14.47 -24.10
C LEU A 468 -7.74 -15.39 -24.86
N ASN A 469 -7.92 -15.13 -26.15
CA ASN A 469 -8.64 -16.00 -27.07
C ASN A 469 -7.78 -17.19 -27.54
N LYS A 470 -8.32 -18.03 -28.43
CA LYS A 470 -7.62 -19.21 -28.98
C LYS A 470 -6.34 -18.86 -29.77
N LYS A 471 -6.28 -17.66 -30.36
CA LYS A 471 -5.10 -17.12 -31.05
C LYS A 471 -4.08 -16.50 -30.07
N LYS A 472 -4.29 -16.63 -28.76
CA LYS A 472 -3.51 -15.97 -27.70
C LYS A 472 -3.48 -14.44 -27.81
N LYS A 473 -4.54 -13.85 -28.37
CA LYS A 473 -4.73 -12.40 -28.41
C LYS A 473 -5.72 -11.99 -27.33
N LEU A 474 -5.55 -10.78 -26.77
CA LEU A 474 -6.49 -10.26 -25.79
C LEU A 474 -7.87 -10.08 -26.43
N GLU A 475 -8.91 -10.46 -25.69
CA GLU A 475 -10.31 -10.34 -26.09
C GLU A 475 -11.12 -9.94 -24.85
N PHE A 476 -11.76 -8.78 -24.90
CA PHE A 476 -12.54 -8.24 -23.79
C PHE A 476 -14.04 -8.36 -24.09
N GLU A 477 -14.79 -8.84 -23.10
CA GLU A 477 -16.25 -8.94 -23.20
C GLU A 477 -16.90 -7.56 -23.32
N ARG A 478 -17.82 -7.43 -24.27
CA ARG A 478 -18.55 -6.18 -24.53
C ARG A 478 -19.56 -5.92 -23.42
N ASN A 479 -19.69 -4.65 -23.00
CA ASN A 479 -20.72 -4.16 -22.06
C ASN A 479 -20.68 -4.68 -20.62
N LEU A 480 -19.64 -5.40 -20.19
CA LEU A 480 -19.46 -5.83 -18.79
C LEU A 480 -18.42 -4.94 -18.09
N PRO A 481 -18.76 -4.33 -16.93
CA PRO A 481 -17.79 -3.59 -16.14
C PRO A 481 -16.66 -4.51 -15.66
N ASN A 482 -15.46 -4.38 -16.22
CA ASN A 482 -14.31 -5.15 -15.78
C ASN A 482 -13.56 -4.42 -14.65
N ALA A 483 -14.22 -4.31 -13.49
CA ALA A 483 -13.67 -3.61 -12.32
C ALA A 483 -12.32 -4.19 -11.88
N HIS A 484 -12.19 -5.52 -11.86
CA HIS A 484 -10.94 -6.20 -11.51
C HIS A 484 -9.80 -5.85 -12.46
N PHE A 485 -10.02 -5.85 -13.78
CA PHE A 485 -8.98 -5.49 -14.74
C PHE A 485 -8.61 -4.00 -14.66
N LYS A 486 -9.58 -3.10 -14.44
CA LYS A 486 -9.29 -1.68 -14.16
C LYS A 486 -8.40 -1.52 -12.93
N ARG A 487 -8.62 -2.32 -11.87
CA ARG A 487 -7.77 -2.33 -10.67
C ARG A 487 -6.37 -2.89 -10.98
N ALA A 488 -6.26 -3.92 -11.82
CA ALA A 488 -4.96 -4.45 -12.24
C ALA A 488 -4.10 -3.41 -12.99
N GLN A 489 -4.72 -2.42 -13.65
CA GLN A 489 -3.98 -1.35 -14.33
C GLN A 489 -3.15 -0.46 -13.38
N TYR A 490 -3.39 -0.47 -12.06
CA TYR A 490 -2.53 0.22 -11.09
C TYR A 490 -1.07 -0.26 -11.17
N ILE A 491 -0.85 -1.53 -11.53
CA ILE A 491 0.49 -2.09 -11.74
C ILE A 491 1.26 -1.35 -12.86
N LEU A 492 0.55 -0.85 -13.88
CA LEU A 492 1.17 -0.07 -14.95
C LEU A 492 1.66 1.29 -14.47
N TYR A 493 1.03 1.87 -13.45
CA TYR A 493 1.54 3.11 -12.83
C TYR A 493 2.79 2.83 -11.99
N ASP A 494 2.81 1.70 -11.28
CA ASP A 494 3.98 1.30 -10.48
C ASP A 494 5.21 1.01 -11.34
N LEU A 495 5.01 0.41 -12.53
CA LEU A 495 6.08 0.26 -13.52
C LEU A 495 6.64 1.61 -14.00
N ARG A 496 5.81 2.66 -14.08
CA ARG A 496 6.28 3.99 -14.46
C ARG A 496 7.17 4.61 -13.39
N TYR A 497 6.89 4.36 -12.12
CA TYR A 497 7.75 4.84 -11.03
C TYR A 497 9.15 4.22 -11.16
N LEU A 498 9.23 2.90 -11.30
CA LEU A 498 10.50 2.16 -11.43
C LEU A 498 11.36 2.62 -12.61
N LEU A 499 10.71 2.92 -13.74
CA LEU A 499 11.39 3.27 -14.98
C LEU A 499 11.52 4.79 -15.17
N GLY A 500 11.09 5.60 -14.21
CA GLY A 500 11.01 7.06 -14.35
C GLY A 500 12.36 7.73 -14.61
N VAL A 501 13.44 7.17 -14.09
CA VAL A 501 14.82 7.68 -14.22
C VAL A 501 15.73 6.58 -14.76
N PRO A 502 16.23 6.69 -16.01
CA PRO A 502 17.23 5.75 -16.52
C PRO A 502 18.53 5.77 -15.70
N PRO A 503 19.26 4.65 -15.63
CA PRO A 503 20.53 4.60 -14.91
C PRO A 503 21.64 5.32 -15.68
N ASP A 504 22.50 6.05 -14.97
CA ASP A 504 23.70 6.65 -15.55
C ASP A 504 24.78 5.60 -15.86
N THR A 505 24.77 4.50 -15.11
CA THR A 505 25.75 3.40 -15.24
C THR A 505 25.04 2.05 -15.21
N TRP A 506 25.36 1.20 -16.18
CA TRP A 506 24.78 -0.14 -16.30
C TRP A 506 25.71 -1.23 -15.75
N THR A 507 25.27 -1.92 -14.70
CA THR A 507 25.92 -3.15 -14.20
C THR A 507 25.40 -4.40 -14.93
N PRO A 508 26.12 -5.54 -14.89
CA PRO A 508 25.63 -6.80 -15.47
C PRO A 508 24.27 -7.23 -14.89
N GLU A 509 24.08 -7.08 -13.58
CA GLU A 509 22.86 -7.46 -12.86
C GLU A 509 21.69 -6.58 -13.29
N LEU A 510 21.91 -5.26 -13.40
CA LEU A 510 20.88 -4.33 -13.87
C LEU A 510 20.49 -4.63 -15.33
N ARG A 511 21.47 -4.91 -16.20
CA ARG A 511 21.20 -5.31 -17.59
C ARG A 511 20.35 -6.58 -17.62
N GLN A 512 20.70 -7.59 -16.82
CA GLN A 512 19.97 -8.85 -16.75
C GLN A 512 18.54 -8.65 -16.27
N GLY A 513 18.34 -7.96 -15.14
CA GLY A 513 17.02 -7.69 -14.57
C GLY A 513 16.11 -6.88 -15.49
N PHE A 514 16.66 -5.85 -16.14
CA PHE A 514 15.92 -5.07 -17.13
C PHE A 514 15.50 -5.90 -18.35
N LEU A 515 16.42 -6.68 -18.93
CA LEU A 515 16.12 -7.54 -20.08
C LEU A 515 15.13 -8.65 -19.74
N HIS A 516 15.20 -9.18 -18.52
CA HIS A 516 14.22 -10.14 -18.03
C HIS A 516 12.82 -9.52 -18.03
N GLY A 517 12.65 -8.35 -17.41
CA GLY A 517 11.38 -7.60 -17.44
C GLY A 517 10.93 -7.24 -18.86
N LEU A 518 11.84 -6.81 -19.73
CA LEU A 518 11.54 -6.48 -21.12
C LEU A 518 10.90 -7.65 -21.88
N ASN A 519 11.34 -8.89 -21.66
CA ASN A 519 10.72 -10.04 -22.33
C ASN A 519 9.24 -10.21 -21.93
N PHE A 520 8.89 -9.98 -20.66
CA PHE A 520 7.50 -10.01 -20.22
C PHE A 520 6.69 -8.85 -20.80
N LEU A 521 7.29 -7.66 -20.95
CA LEU A 521 6.64 -6.58 -21.70
C LEU A 521 6.37 -7.02 -23.14
N LEU A 522 7.34 -7.62 -23.82
CA LEU A 522 7.17 -8.10 -25.20
C LEU A 522 6.10 -9.18 -25.33
N ASP A 523 5.95 -10.07 -24.33
CA ASP A 523 4.85 -11.04 -24.28
C ASP A 523 3.49 -10.32 -24.19
N LEU A 524 3.37 -9.30 -23.33
CA LEU A 524 2.17 -8.47 -23.24
C LEU A 524 1.87 -7.76 -24.57
N LEU A 525 2.89 -7.17 -25.22
CA LEU A 525 2.72 -6.53 -26.52
C LEU A 525 2.32 -7.55 -27.61
N SER A 526 2.82 -8.79 -27.53
CA SER A 526 2.44 -9.88 -28.43
C SER A 526 0.98 -10.28 -28.28
N TYR A 527 0.44 -10.29 -27.05
CA TYR A 527 -0.99 -10.51 -26.83
C TYR A 527 -1.88 -9.40 -27.41
N MET A 528 -1.33 -8.18 -27.54
CA MET A 528 -2.03 -7.05 -28.12
C MET A 528 -1.81 -6.91 -29.63
N GLN A 529 -0.72 -7.46 -30.18
CA GLN A 529 -0.41 -7.42 -31.61
C GLN A 529 -1.49 -8.18 -32.39
N GLY A 530 -2.25 -7.50 -33.24
CA GLY A 530 -3.27 -8.17 -34.04
C GLY A 530 -4.53 -8.57 -33.25
N MET A 531 -4.81 -7.97 -32.09
CA MET A 531 -6.08 -8.17 -31.39
C MET A 531 -7.24 -7.38 -32.05
N ASP A 532 -8.48 -7.81 -31.84
CA ASP A 532 -9.69 -7.12 -32.33
C ASP A 532 -9.67 -6.82 -33.86
N GLU A 533 -9.28 -7.82 -34.67
CA GLU A 533 -9.26 -7.71 -36.14
C GLU A 533 -10.70 -7.55 -36.70
N VAL A 534 -10.88 -6.61 -37.63
CA VAL A 534 -12.17 -6.28 -38.24
C VAL A 534 -12.01 -6.02 -39.74
N THR A 535 -13.08 -6.25 -40.52
CA THR A 535 -13.10 -5.88 -41.95
C THR A 535 -13.68 -4.48 -42.13
N ARG A 536 -13.24 -3.78 -43.18
CA ARG A 536 -13.72 -2.44 -43.52
C ARG A 536 -15.21 -2.48 -43.84
N GLN A 537 -16.00 -1.67 -43.12
CA GLN A 537 -17.41 -1.48 -43.42
C GLN A 537 -17.59 -0.62 -44.68
N ILE A 538 -18.47 -1.06 -45.59
CA ILE A 538 -18.82 -0.37 -46.83
C ILE A 538 -20.31 -0.05 -46.82
N GLY A 539 -20.67 1.19 -47.12
CA GLY A 539 -22.06 1.62 -47.32
C GLY A 539 -22.60 2.56 -46.25
N GLN A 540 -22.63 2.13 -44.99
CA GLN A 540 -23.12 2.95 -43.86
C GLN A 540 -21.94 3.47 -43.01
N HIS A 541 -22.03 4.74 -42.60
CA HIS A 541 -21.07 5.31 -41.66
C HIS A 541 -21.24 4.67 -40.28
N MET A 542 -20.14 4.16 -39.72
CA MET A 542 -20.08 3.65 -38.35
C MET A 542 -19.70 4.79 -37.41
N GLU A 543 -20.64 5.24 -36.58
CA GLU A 543 -20.39 6.29 -35.58
C GLU A 543 -19.66 5.76 -34.32
N TYR A 544 -19.77 4.45 -34.04
CA TYR A 544 -19.20 3.82 -32.86
C TYR A 544 -18.66 2.41 -33.16
N GLU A 545 -17.41 2.17 -32.77
CA GLU A 545 -16.69 0.89 -32.96
C GLU A 545 -16.32 0.31 -31.58
N PRO A 546 -17.26 -0.39 -30.91
CA PRO A 546 -17.05 -0.95 -29.57
C PRO A 546 -15.91 -1.98 -29.52
N GLU A 547 -15.56 -2.58 -30.66
CA GLU A 547 -14.49 -3.56 -30.83
C GLU A 547 -13.15 -3.06 -30.27
N TRP A 548 -12.84 -1.77 -30.45
CA TRP A 548 -11.51 -1.26 -30.13
C TRP A 548 -11.40 -0.57 -28.77
N GLU A 549 -12.53 -0.26 -28.12
CA GLU A 549 -12.58 0.58 -26.92
C GLU A 549 -11.69 0.03 -25.78
N SER A 550 -11.79 -1.28 -25.52
CA SER A 550 -11.05 -1.92 -24.42
C SER A 550 -9.55 -1.94 -24.68
N ALA A 551 -9.15 -2.23 -25.90
CA ALA A 551 -7.76 -2.26 -26.33
C ALA A 551 -7.14 -0.85 -26.34
N PHE A 552 -7.89 0.18 -26.78
CA PHE A 552 -7.47 1.58 -26.68
C PHE A 552 -7.27 2.00 -25.23
N ASN A 553 -8.22 1.71 -24.35
CA ASN A 553 -8.12 2.03 -22.93
C ASN A 553 -6.88 1.40 -22.29
N LEU A 554 -6.59 0.13 -22.60
CA LEU A 554 -5.36 -0.53 -22.15
C LEU A 554 -4.11 0.15 -22.73
N HIS A 555 -4.09 0.41 -24.04
CA HIS A 555 -2.93 1.01 -24.71
C HIS A 555 -2.62 2.41 -24.17
N ILE A 556 -3.62 3.25 -23.88
CA ILE A 556 -3.44 4.58 -23.28
C ILE A 556 -2.71 4.47 -21.92
N LYS A 557 -3.01 3.44 -21.12
CA LYS A 557 -2.33 3.22 -19.84
C LYS A 557 -0.93 2.63 -20.01
N LEU A 558 -0.71 1.81 -21.04
CA LEU A 558 0.56 1.15 -21.30
C LEU A 558 1.56 2.03 -22.06
N ALA A 559 1.10 3.00 -22.87
CA ALA A 559 1.96 3.84 -23.71
C ALA A 559 3.07 4.59 -22.94
N PRO A 560 2.83 5.15 -21.73
CA PRO A 560 3.90 5.72 -20.93
C PRO A 560 4.96 4.69 -20.51
N VAL A 561 4.55 3.47 -20.16
CA VAL A 561 5.47 2.38 -19.79
C VAL A 561 6.33 1.99 -20.99
N ILE A 562 5.70 1.81 -22.17
CA ILE A 562 6.40 1.54 -23.43
C ILE A 562 7.46 2.60 -23.71
N THR A 563 7.09 3.88 -23.56
CA THR A 563 7.99 5.01 -23.80
C THR A 563 9.21 4.96 -22.87
N LEU A 564 9.00 4.66 -21.59
CA LEU A 564 10.10 4.54 -20.63
C LEU A 564 11.02 3.36 -20.93
N PHE A 565 10.48 2.18 -21.31
CA PHE A 565 11.30 1.06 -21.76
C PHE A 565 12.14 1.41 -22.99
N LEU A 566 11.57 2.12 -23.98
CA LEU A 566 12.31 2.59 -25.15
C LEU A 566 13.44 3.55 -24.76
N GLN A 567 13.15 4.51 -23.88
CA GLN A 567 14.14 5.46 -23.37
C GLN A 567 15.30 4.74 -22.70
N TRP A 568 15.02 3.76 -21.83
CA TRP A 568 16.04 2.93 -21.18
C TRP A 568 16.86 2.15 -22.18
N CYS A 569 16.24 1.50 -23.16
CA CYS A 569 16.94 0.83 -24.25
C CYS A 569 17.88 1.77 -25.00
N GLY A 570 17.50 3.03 -25.20
CA GLY A 570 18.33 4.04 -25.85
C GLY A 570 19.52 4.56 -25.02
N THR A 571 19.70 4.11 -23.77
CA THR A 571 20.82 4.52 -22.92
C THR A 571 22.05 3.61 -23.00
N ASP A 572 21.88 2.35 -23.42
CA ASP A 572 22.97 1.36 -23.48
C ASP A 572 22.92 0.52 -24.76
N LYS A 573 24.08 0.39 -25.43
CA LYS A 573 24.19 -0.30 -26.72
C LYS A 573 23.79 -1.78 -26.62
N GLU A 574 24.23 -2.47 -25.57
CA GLU A 574 23.98 -3.91 -25.42
C GLU A 574 22.50 -4.19 -25.17
N ILE A 575 21.87 -3.36 -24.32
CA ILE A 575 20.43 -3.41 -24.09
C ILE A 575 19.66 -3.16 -25.38
N LEU A 576 19.99 -2.08 -26.11
CA LEU A 576 19.31 -1.75 -27.37
C LEU A 576 19.35 -2.91 -28.37
N VAL A 577 20.53 -3.48 -28.58
CA VAL A 577 20.73 -4.60 -29.51
C VAL A 577 19.90 -5.82 -29.09
N LYS A 578 19.95 -6.19 -27.81
CA LYS A 578 19.19 -7.33 -27.28
C LYS A 578 17.68 -7.10 -27.34
N ALA A 579 17.22 -5.90 -27.02
CA ALA A 579 15.82 -5.49 -27.13
C ALA A 579 15.32 -5.55 -28.57
N TYR A 580 16.10 -5.03 -29.52
CA TYR A 580 15.79 -5.05 -30.95
C TYR A 580 15.66 -6.49 -31.46
N ARG A 581 16.65 -7.34 -31.16
CA ARG A 581 16.64 -8.77 -31.53
C ARG A 581 15.45 -9.51 -30.90
N ALA A 582 15.14 -9.24 -29.64
CA ALA A 582 14.00 -9.86 -28.96
C ALA A 582 12.66 -9.45 -29.59
N THR A 583 12.49 -8.17 -29.91
CA THR A 583 11.30 -7.63 -30.57
C THR A 583 11.13 -8.23 -31.97
N MET A 584 12.21 -8.27 -32.76
CA MET A 584 12.20 -8.90 -34.09
C MET A 584 11.78 -10.37 -34.04
N ARG A 585 12.27 -11.14 -33.04
CA ARG A 585 11.86 -12.55 -32.88
C ARG A 585 10.36 -12.68 -32.62
N GLN A 586 9.78 -11.83 -31.78
CA GLN A 586 8.35 -11.85 -31.50
C GLN A 586 7.53 -11.48 -32.74
N LEU A 587 7.97 -10.49 -33.54
CA LEU A 587 7.33 -10.15 -34.81
C LEU A 587 7.41 -11.28 -35.84
N CYS A 588 8.56 -11.96 -35.95
CA CYS A 588 8.69 -13.10 -36.87
C CYS A 588 7.81 -14.29 -36.49
N ALA A 589 7.47 -14.43 -35.20
CA ALA A 589 6.59 -15.48 -34.70
C ALA A 589 5.10 -15.09 -34.78
N ASP A 590 4.80 -13.85 -35.14
CA ASP A 590 3.42 -13.36 -35.18
C ASP A 590 2.73 -13.74 -36.48
N GLU A 591 1.58 -14.41 -36.37
CA GLU A 591 0.82 -14.92 -37.52
C GLU A 591 0.20 -13.82 -38.40
N SER A 592 0.12 -12.56 -37.94
CA SER A 592 -0.40 -11.46 -38.77
C SER A 592 0.55 -11.09 -39.92
N LEU A 593 1.84 -11.43 -39.77
CA LEU A 593 2.84 -11.33 -40.82
C LEU A 593 2.80 -12.62 -41.65
N ASP A 594 2.03 -12.62 -42.74
CA ASP A 594 2.01 -13.73 -43.69
C ASP A 594 3.31 -13.75 -44.52
N LEU A 595 4.36 -14.34 -43.94
CA LEU A 595 5.68 -14.46 -44.56
C LEU A 595 5.69 -15.42 -45.76
N GLY A 596 4.61 -16.17 -45.98
CA GLY A 596 4.46 -17.11 -47.09
C GLY A 596 3.74 -16.53 -48.31
N GLN A 597 3.06 -15.40 -48.17
CA GLN A 597 2.32 -14.78 -49.27
C GLN A 597 3.27 -14.22 -50.32
N LEU A 598 3.25 -14.80 -51.51
CA LEU A 598 4.00 -14.29 -52.66
C LEU A 598 3.32 -13.02 -53.18
N GLY A 599 4.11 -11.95 -53.34
CA GLY A 599 3.62 -10.72 -53.96
C GLY A 599 3.25 -10.96 -55.43
N GLU A 600 2.11 -10.39 -55.85
CA GLU A 600 1.70 -10.35 -57.25
C GLU A 600 2.35 -9.15 -57.93
N VAL A 601 2.94 -9.35 -59.11
CA VAL A 601 3.52 -8.25 -59.88
C VAL A 601 2.39 -7.34 -60.37
N ARG A 602 2.45 -6.07 -59.99
CA ARG A 602 1.57 -4.99 -60.45
C ARG A 602 2.39 -4.03 -61.29
N GLU A 603 1.83 -3.63 -62.42
CA GLU A 603 2.46 -2.69 -63.35
C GLU A 603 1.65 -1.39 -63.40
N VAL A 604 2.33 -0.25 -63.23
CA VAL A 604 1.74 1.09 -63.33
C VAL A 604 2.69 1.94 -64.17
N GLY A 605 2.28 2.29 -65.38
CA GLY A 605 3.15 2.97 -66.34
C GLY A 605 4.29 2.06 -66.80
N ASP A 606 5.53 2.51 -66.61
CA ASP A 606 6.79 1.80 -66.90
C ASP A 606 7.43 1.16 -65.65
N HIS A 607 6.70 1.11 -64.53
CA HIS A 607 7.15 0.51 -63.27
C HIS A 607 6.42 -0.79 -62.97
N SER A 608 7.17 -1.83 -62.57
CA SER A 608 6.63 -3.12 -62.10
C SER A 608 7.12 -3.38 -60.67
N VAL A 609 6.22 -3.73 -59.77
CA VAL A 609 6.53 -4.04 -58.36
C VAL A 609 5.72 -5.26 -57.88
N ALA A 610 6.33 -6.13 -57.10
CA ALA A 610 5.61 -7.21 -56.44
C ALA A 610 4.86 -6.66 -55.21
N CYS A 611 3.52 -6.70 -55.25
CA CYS A 611 2.65 -6.21 -54.18
C CYS A 611 1.94 -7.37 -53.51
N LEU A 612 1.81 -7.32 -52.18
CA LEU A 612 0.93 -8.23 -51.46
C LEU A 612 -0.53 -7.86 -51.78
N HIS A 613 -1.30 -8.85 -52.24
CA HIS A 613 -2.73 -8.63 -52.50
C HIS A 613 -3.52 -8.83 -51.21
N TYR A 614 -3.88 -7.73 -50.57
CA TYR A 614 -4.65 -7.72 -49.33
C TYR A 614 -5.85 -6.77 -49.48
N ASP A 615 -7.07 -7.33 -49.43
CA ASP A 615 -8.30 -6.56 -49.54
C ASP A 615 -8.94 -6.35 -48.16
N VAL A 616 -8.80 -5.14 -47.62
CA VAL A 616 -9.32 -4.78 -46.29
C VAL A 616 -10.84 -4.86 -46.16
N SER A 617 -11.58 -4.91 -47.28
CA SER A 617 -13.04 -5.08 -47.27
C SER A 617 -13.48 -6.51 -47.00
N THR A 618 -12.62 -7.49 -47.33
CA THR A 618 -12.91 -8.91 -47.20
C THR A 618 -11.99 -9.61 -46.19
N GLN A 619 -10.83 -9.03 -45.88
CA GLN A 619 -9.82 -9.58 -44.99
C GLN A 619 -9.66 -8.71 -43.72
N PRO A 620 -9.55 -9.33 -42.53
CA PRO A 620 -9.64 -8.62 -41.26
C PRO A 620 -8.32 -7.95 -40.88
N VAL A 621 -8.38 -6.66 -40.54
CA VAL A 621 -7.23 -5.84 -40.13
C VAL A 621 -7.38 -5.44 -38.67
N SER A 622 -6.28 -5.48 -37.91
CA SER A 622 -6.22 -4.92 -36.57
C SER A 622 -5.43 -3.61 -36.59
N ILE A 623 -5.94 -2.61 -35.88
CA ILE A 623 -5.26 -1.34 -35.65
C ILE A 623 -4.22 -1.41 -34.50
N HIS A 624 -4.22 -2.53 -33.77
CA HIS A 624 -3.38 -2.77 -32.59
C HIS A 624 -2.06 -3.45 -33.00
N LEU A 625 -1.07 -2.62 -33.34
CA LEU A 625 0.27 -3.07 -33.75
C LEU A 625 1.38 -2.58 -32.79
N PRO A 626 1.29 -2.85 -31.47
CA PRO A 626 2.25 -2.31 -30.51
C PRO A 626 3.67 -2.90 -30.64
N LEU A 627 3.86 -4.15 -31.09
CA LEU A 627 5.21 -4.68 -31.33
C LEU A 627 5.89 -3.96 -32.50
N SER A 628 5.16 -3.72 -33.59
CA SER A 628 5.67 -2.95 -34.74
C SER A 628 6.05 -1.53 -34.31
N ARG A 629 5.21 -0.87 -33.51
CA ARG A 629 5.48 0.46 -32.94
C ARG A 629 6.67 0.45 -31.98
N PHE A 630 6.82 -0.60 -31.16
CA PHE A 630 7.96 -0.75 -30.26
C PHE A 630 9.27 -0.91 -31.04
N LEU A 631 9.29 -1.74 -32.09
CA LEU A 631 10.46 -1.88 -32.96
C LEU A 631 10.84 -0.54 -33.61
N ALA A 632 9.86 0.22 -34.11
CA ALA A 632 10.11 1.55 -34.67
C ALA A 632 10.69 2.51 -33.62
N GLY A 633 10.21 2.45 -32.37
CA GLY A 633 10.78 3.20 -31.25
C GLY A 633 12.24 2.85 -30.98
N LEU A 634 12.58 1.56 -30.96
CA LEU A 634 13.97 1.11 -30.81
C LEU A 634 14.84 1.57 -31.98
N TYR A 635 14.29 1.55 -33.20
CA TYR A 635 14.99 1.95 -34.42
C TYR A 635 15.53 3.38 -34.33
N ILE A 636 14.76 4.31 -33.75
CA ILE A 636 15.14 5.72 -33.58
C ILE A 636 16.42 5.87 -32.73
N HIS A 637 16.73 4.91 -31.87
CA HIS A 637 17.92 4.94 -31.02
C HIS A 637 19.17 4.29 -31.66
N LEU A 638 19.05 3.62 -32.81
CA LEU A 638 20.17 2.89 -33.42
C LEU A 638 21.33 3.81 -33.83
N ASP A 639 21.01 4.97 -34.41
CA ASP A 639 22.00 5.94 -34.90
C ASP A 639 22.92 6.45 -33.79
N LYS A 640 22.38 6.62 -32.57
CA LYS A 640 23.16 7.01 -31.37
C LYS A 640 24.34 6.08 -31.09
N PHE A 641 24.27 4.83 -31.54
CA PHE A 641 25.32 3.82 -31.37
C PHE A 641 25.98 3.39 -32.67
N GLY A 642 25.78 4.14 -33.77
CA GLY A 642 26.32 3.83 -35.09
C GLY A 642 25.74 2.54 -35.69
N LEU A 643 24.52 2.17 -35.30
CA LEU A 643 23.82 1.00 -35.80
C LEU A 643 22.82 1.40 -36.90
N SER A 644 22.61 0.48 -37.84
CA SER A 644 21.63 0.59 -38.92
C SER A 644 20.85 -0.71 -39.04
N PHE A 645 19.79 -0.72 -39.85
CA PHE A 645 19.00 -1.93 -40.11
C PHE A 645 19.83 -3.14 -40.57
N ASN A 646 20.94 -2.89 -41.26
CA ASN A 646 21.84 -3.92 -41.81
C ASN A 646 23.02 -4.26 -40.89
N SER A 647 23.10 -3.66 -39.69
CA SER A 647 24.24 -3.88 -38.80
C SER A 647 24.35 -5.34 -38.35
N PRO A 648 25.55 -5.96 -38.41
CA PRO A 648 25.77 -7.34 -37.98
C PRO A 648 25.35 -7.58 -36.53
N ASP A 649 25.51 -6.58 -35.66
CA ASP A 649 25.06 -6.64 -34.27
C ASP A 649 23.54 -6.84 -34.12
N LEU A 650 22.72 -6.51 -35.11
CA LEU A 650 21.27 -6.72 -35.06
C LEU A 650 20.87 -8.06 -35.70
N ILE A 651 21.72 -8.55 -36.59
CA ILE A 651 21.51 -9.81 -37.31
C ILE A 651 22.01 -10.95 -36.41
N SER A 652 21.21 -11.99 -36.27
CA SER A 652 21.59 -13.24 -35.60
C SER A 652 21.30 -14.35 -36.60
N ASP A 653 22.23 -15.31 -36.75
CA ASP A 653 22.15 -16.41 -37.73
C ASP A 653 20.89 -17.29 -37.59
N LYS A 654 20.08 -17.10 -36.54
CA LYS A 654 18.88 -17.88 -36.24
C LYS A 654 17.55 -17.11 -36.36
N ILE A 655 17.58 -15.82 -36.70
CA ILE A 655 16.35 -15.00 -36.82
C ILE A 655 16.00 -14.87 -38.30
N LEU A 656 14.79 -15.28 -38.69
CA LEU A 656 14.22 -14.97 -40.01
C LEU A 656 14.25 -13.45 -40.21
N ARG A 657 14.91 -12.99 -41.28
CA ARG A 657 15.07 -11.56 -41.53
C ARG A 657 13.83 -11.03 -42.24
N LEU A 658 12.98 -10.30 -41.51
CA LEU A 658 11.92 -9.50 -42.11
C LEU A 658 12.55 -8.35 -42.90
N THR A 659 12.09 -8.13 -44.13
CA THR A 659 12.45 -6.94 -44.90
C THR A 659 11.70 -5.71 -44.37
N PRO A 660 12.17 -4.48 -44.63
CA PRO A 660 11.42 -3.27 -44.29
C PRO A 660 9.98 -3.28 -44.84
N GLU A 661 9.78 -3.80 -46.05
CA GLU A 661 8.48 -3.95 -46.70
C GLU A 661 7.57 -4.91 -45.91
N GLN A 662 8.09 -6.04 -45.46
CA GLN A 662 7.33 -6.98 -44.63
C GLN A 662 6.97 -6.36 -43.26
N LEU A 663 7.88 -5.60 -42.66
CA LEU A 663 7.65 -4.95 -41.36
C LEU A 663 6.58 -3.85 -41.41
N ILE A 664 6.52 -3.09 -42.51
CA ILE A 664 5.57 -1.99 -42.66
C ILE A 664 4.19 -2.47 -43.15
N GLU A 665 4.11 -3.63 -43.79
CA GLU A 665 2.89 -4.15 -44.41
C GLU A 665 1.66 -4.15 -43.48
N PRO A 666 1.68 -4.69 -42.24
CA PRO A 666 0.52 -4.60 -41.34
C PRO A 666 0.08 -3.17 -41.02
N VAL A 667 1.05 -2.24 -40.96
CA VAL A 667 0.80 -0.81 -40.73
C VAL A 667 0.14 -0.18 -41.95
N LEU A 668 0.55 -0.53 -43.16
CA LEU A 668 -0.08 -0.07 -44.40
C LEU A 668 -1.52 -0.58 -44.52
N ARG A 669 -1.79 -1.85 -44.19
CA ARG A 669 -3.16 -2.41 -44.15
C ARG A 669 -4.06 -1.60 -43.22
N THR A 670 -3.54 -1.28 -42.03
CA THR A 670 -4.23 -0.43 -41.05
C THR A 670 -4.52 0.96 -41.61
N GLN A 671 -3.53 1.57 -42.28
CA GLN A 671 -3.68 2.91 -42.87
C GLN A 671 -4.69 2.94 -44.02
N VAL A 672 -4.85 1.85 -44.77
CA VAL A 672 -5.85 1.73 -45.85
C VAL A 672 -7.25 1.43 -45.30
N MET A 673 -7.32 0.80 -44.11
CA MET A 673 -8.58 0.52 -43.43
C MET A 673 -9.26 1.79 -42.91
N ILE A 674 -8.47 2.66 -42.25
CA ILE A 674 -8.89 3.98 -41.73
C ILE A 674 -9.15 4.92 -42.91
#